data_AF-A0A958WRP9-F1
#
_entry.id   AF-A0A958WRP9-F1
#
_cell.length_a   1.000
_cell.length_b   1.000
_cell.length_c   1.000
_cell.angle_alpha   90.00
_cell.angle_beta   90.00
_cell.angle_gamma   90.00
#
_symmetry.space_group_name_H-M   'P 1'
#
loop_
_entity.id
_entity.type
_entity.pdbx_description
1 polymer ?
#
loop_
_entity_poly.entity_id
_entity_poly.type
_entity_poly.pdbx_seq_one_letter_code
_entity_poly.pdbx_strand_id
1 'polypeptide(L)'
;MKALIQILLLSICWKGIAQTPPGLAWKKVFGGKKSEKAFGITATYDGKIAVIGSSTTEPAQKTDALFLLLDANGQQQKSTLLGGGSEDILRAIAPTYDGGYILAGQTNSFGAGKEDGWLVKLDEKGDTLWQKAVGYHRKEFFNDIIQTADGSLVAVGAIERSEGKTDMWVYKMYPDGPMKWQQFFGSKGTDEARAVAEDAAGNIAIAGITAQGKGGRNIWLFIVDKEGKPLYHQIFGSREYEDVSRIVATRDGGFALAGFAKAGVDGNGLKDMWLIKTAPNGEMVWQNTFGGRSNDSAFGMTETTDGGLILVGYTFSHLIGANTSNALIVKVDGKGKLVWQEDGLGGKQDDELTAAALLPDGGFVFAGTTSSKSENADGQDIWVVRYNREFDVNTAIPTNLSLEHFELKDNSDNVLEEGEQAFLTLKIENTARQDAYDIDLVLQEKTNTKELVFRNYQKIGFLPAGQSKQVFIPLKCLEGVKPGDAVLEAFCTDASRSRTPPVELSVPLKPLNLPSDYLDVQWLDPAPIKGIMQAEVKTGKYTIRLRTRSDRKLNRSHFTVLLNGEPYKVGAKAGETDLADKGKARDIFIYEYTNQLDLKAGKNTVQVVIQNGDKKATSPAFEIEYSDKPNLHILAIGIEHDDLKFTTKDAKDFANSFKGQDGLLYDKVYLTTLVSGTRTPAGVFQTEGDVIKKAFRDLKEKYNYTIYEQDLMVVFLSSHGKTVNKDFKIIPTDFGLAGEKVLVDYQNDIIEQLNPLPCRKIVFIDACHSGSFENATTASNTGFSEAGNARSATLIALSCADQNTYTLASCRAEESSWEDEKWGNGAFTKAIIGAFQNEKFKDAEGEFSPAEKDGILTIGELYHYIGRRVPQMLLAAGKQGSQHPYISQEQLDKVKGIAVFEVK
;
A
#
# COMPACT_ATOMS: atom_id res chain seq x y z
N MET A 1 21.09 68.91 43.23
CA MET A 1 21.58 68.29 41.97
C MET A 1 22.21 66.93 42.29
N LYS A 2 21.37 65.97 42.73
CA LYS A 2 21.66 64.56 43.05
C LYS A 2 20.31 63.91 43.43
N ALA A 3 19.36 63.92 42.48
CA ALA A 3 18.04 63.30 42.66
C ALA A 3 17.26 63.10 41.33
N LEU A 4 17.92 63.23 40.16
CA LEU A 4 17.24 63.24 38.85
C LEU A 4 17.89 62.33 37.79
N ILE A 5 18.81 61.43 38.18
CA ILE A 5 19.48 60.46 37.28
C ILE A 5 19.24 59.00 37.74
N GLN A 6 18.13 58.72 38.42
CA GLN A 6 17.75 57.35 38.81
C GLN A 6 16.33 56.93 38.44
N ILE A 7 15.60 57.73 37.66
CA ILE A 7 14.26 57.38 37.14
C ILE A 7 14.24 57.54 35.62
N LEU A 8 15.10 56.77 34.93
CA LEU A 8 15.09 56.63 33.46
C LEU A 8 15.61 55.23 33.06
N LEU A 9 15.30 54.21 33.88
CA LEU A 9 15.73 52.82 33.67
C LEU A 9 14.63 51.77 33.95
N LEU A 10 13.35 52.14 33.93
CA LEU A 10 12.25 51.21 34.18
C LEU A 10 11.03 51.51 33.30
N SER A 11 11.13 51.13 32.03
CA SER A 11 10.03 50.63 31.19
C SER A 11 10.52 50.40 29.75
N ILE A 12 11.56 49.59 29.56
CA ILE A 12 11.76 48.89 28.29
C ILE A 12 11.07 47.56 28.47
N CYS A 13 9.93 47.41 27.78
CA CYS A 13 9.20 46.15 27.71
C CYS A 13 10.18 45.03 27.36
N TRP A 14 10.28 44.04 28.24
CA TRP A 14 11.04 42.82 28.02
C TRP A 14 10.28 41.94 27.01
N LYS A 15 10.17 42.38 25.75
CA LYS A 15 9.95 41.46 24.64
C LYS A 15 11.32 40.84 24.38
N GLY A 16 11.48 39.57 24.78
CA GLY A 16 12.68 38.81 24.45
C GLY A 16 12.94 38.91 22.95
N ILE A 17 14.15 39.30 22.58
CA ILE A 17 14.59 39.31 21.19
C ILE A 17 14.62 37.84 20.75
N ALA A 18 13.84 37.48 19.73
CA ALA A 18 13.90 36.15 19.13
C ALA A 18 15.35 35.90 18.64
N GLN A 19 15.86 34.69 18.87
CA GLN A 19 17.18 34.31 18.41
C GLN A 19 17.18 34.17 16.89
N THR A 20 18.35 34.23 16.25
CA THR A 20 18.48 33.89 14.83
C THR A 20 18.46 32.37 14.67
N PRO A 21 17.81 31.83 13.60
CA PRO A 21 17.87 30.40 13.31
C PRO A 21 19.33 29.97 13.06
N PRO A 22 19.65 28.67 13.25
CA PRO A 22 20.95 28.13 12.87
C PRO A 22 21.20 28.33 11.37
N GLY A 23 22.47 28.28 10.95
CA GLY A 23 22.80 28.44 9.54
C GLY A 23 22.20 27.33 8.66
N LEU A 24 21.60 27.70 7.53
CA LEU A 24 21.18 26.75 6.49
C LEU A 24 22.43 26.03 5.94
N ALA A 25 22.47 24.70 6.05
CA ALA A 25 23.58 23.89 5.57
C ALA A 25 23.48 23.67 4.06
N TRP A 26 22.32 23.20 3.60
CA TRP A 26 21.99 23.06 2.19
C TRP A 26 20.47 22.91 2.00
N LYS A 27 20.02 23.19 0.78
CA LYS A 27 18.67 22.88 0.30
C LYS A 27 18.78 22.26 -1.08
N LYS A 28 17.95 21.25 -1.37
CA LYS A 28 17.97 20.50 -2.63
C LYS A 28 16.56 20.19 -3.09
N VAL A 29 16.34 20.25 -4.40
CA VAL A 29 15.08 19.91 -5.04
C VAL A 29 15.24 18.61 -5.82
N PHE A 30 14.24 17.75 -5.69
CA PHE A 30 14.13 16.44 -6.30
C PHE A 30 12.77 16.34 -6.98
N GLY A 31 12.79 16.29 -8.30
CA GLY A 31 11.59 16.22 -9.12
C GLY A 31 11.93 16.21 -10.59
N GLY A 32 10.89 16.18 -11.43
CA GLY A 32 11.02 16.15 -12.88
C GLY A 32 10.06 17.12 -13.55
N LYS A 33 9.63 16.78 -14.77
CA LYS A 33 8.65 17.58 -15.51
C LYS A 33 7.21 17.45 -14.97
N LYS A 34 6.97 16.53 -14.04
CA LYS A 34 5.65 16.31 -13.43
C LYS A 34 5.74 16.55 -11.93
N SER A 35 4.66 16.24 -11.20
CA SER A 35 4.57 16.57 -9.78
C SER A 35 5.10 15.44 -8.90
N GLU A 36 5.97 15.82 -7.98
CA GLU A 36 6.43 15.08 -6.81
C GLU A 36 6.03 15.80 -5.50
N LYS A 37 5.56 15.03 -4.51
CA LYS A 37 5.19 15.57 -3.18
C LYS A 37 5.86 14.78 -2.07
N ALA A 38 6.33 15.44 -1.02
CA ALA A 38 6.87 14.76 0.16
C ALA A 38 5.82 14.65 1.26
N PHE A 39 5.74 13.49 1.90
CA PHE A 39 4.83 13.24 3.04
C PHE A 39 5.56 12.92 4.33
N GLY A 40 6.75 12.32 4.24
CA GLY A 40 7.49 11.86 5.42
C GLY A 40 8.99 11.95 5.22
N ILE A 41 9.72 12.13 6.32
CA ILE A 41 11.18 12.11 6.36
C ILE A 41 11.63 11.41 7.62
N THR A 42 12.71 10.64 7.52
CA THR A 42 13.45 10.16 8.69
C THR A 42 14.95 10.27 8.45
N ALA A 43 15.70 10.37 9.54
CA ALA A 43 17.13 10.20 9.54
C ALA A 43 17.49 8.87 10.18
N THR A 44 18.49 8.20 9.62
CA THR A 44 19.12 7.05 10.26
C THR A 44 20.27 7.53 11.15
N TYR A 45 20.72 6.65 12.04
CA TYR A 45 21.78 6.98 12.99
C TYR A 45 23.14 7.24 12.32
N ASP A 46 23.37 6.71 11.11
CA ASP A 46 24.58 6.98 10.31
C ASP A 46 24.53 8.33 9.57
N GLY A 47 23.40 9.06 9.66
CA GLY A 47 23.20 10.37 9.06
C GLY A 47 22.60 10.33 7.65
N LYS A 48 22.24 9.16 7.10
CA LYS A 48 21.44 9.11 5.87
C LYS A 48 20.02 9.62 6.12
N ILE A 49 19.44 10.19 5.08
CA ILE A 49 18.12 10.81 5.10
C ILE A 49 17.24 10.03 4.13
N ALA A 50 16.12 9.50 4.61
CA ALA A 50 15.11 8.85 3.78
C ALA A 50 13.85 9.72 3.73
N VAL A 51 13.36 9.98 2.52
CA VAL A 51 12.16 10.75 2.25
C VAL A 51 11.17 9.85 1.53
N ILE A 52 9.90 9.94 1.92
CA ILE A 52 8.81 9.34 1.17
C ILE A 52 7.87 10.41 0.63
N GLY A 53 7.21 10.06 -0.45
CA GLY A 53 6.36 10.96 -1.19
C GLY A 53 5.47 10.25 -2.18
N SER A 54 4.97 11.01 -3.13
CA SER A 54 4.35 10.49 -4.34
C SER A 54 4.98 11.12 -5.57
N SER A 55 4.99 10.39 -6.68
CA SER A 55 5.37 10.91 -8.00
C SER A 55 4.30 10.56 -9.02
N THR A 56 4.16 11.45 -10.00
CA THR A 56 3.32 11.23 -11.19
C THR A 56 4.15 10.97 -12.44
N THR A 57 5.49 10.97 -12.32
CA THR A 57 6.48 10.86 -13.40
C THR A 57 6.62 9.43 -13.92
N GLU A 58 6.83 9.26 -15.24
CA GLU A 58 6.91 7.95 -15.88
C GLU A 58 7.96 7.03 -15.22
N PRO A 59 7.70 5.70 -15.14
CA PRO A 59 6.63 4.95 -15.81
C PRO A 59 5.23 5.11 -15.18
N ALA A 60 5.10 5.83 -14.07
CA ALA A 60 3.81 6.07 -13.43
C ALA A 60 2.88 6.87 -14.37
N GLN A 61 1.77 6.24 -14.79
CA GLN A 61 0.66 6.95 -15.45
C GLN A 61 -0.35 7.50 -14.45
N LYS A 62 -0.23 7.09 -13.18
CA LYS A 62 -1.02 7.45 -12.00
C LYS A 62 -0.05 7.85 -10.87
N THR A 63 -0.58 8.28 -9.73
CA THR A 63 0.24 8.68 -8.58
C THR A 63 0.80 7.42 -7.90
N ASP A 64 2.11 7.18 -7.99
CA ASP A 64 2.80 6.11 -7.29
C ASP A 64 3.56 6.67 -6.07
N ALA A 65 3.82 5.83 -5.08
CA ALA A 65 4.61 6.22 -3.93
C ALA A 65 6.09 6.32 -4.34
N LEU A 66 6.77 7.34 -3.84
CA LEU A 66 8.18 7.60 -4.11
C LEU A 66 8.97 7.42 -2.83
N PHE A 67 10.06 6.65 -2.89
CA PHE A 67 11.08 6.56 -1.85
C PHE A 67 12.39 7.17 -2.36
N LEU A 68 12.95 8.12 -1.62
CA LEU A 68 14.24 8.75 -1.88
C LEU A 68 15.18 8.49 -0.71
N LEU A 69 16.38 7.98 -1.01
CA LEU A 69 17.45 7.84 -0.03
C LEU A 69 18.59 8.78 -0.38
N LEU A 70 18.99 9.60 0.58
CA LEU A 70 20.06 10.59 0.48
C LEU A 70 21.17 10.31 1.50
N ASP A 71 22.40 10.69 1.16
CA ASP A 71 23.48 10.77 2.15
C ASP A 71 23.34 12.00 3.06
N ALA A 72 24.22 12.13 4.05
CA ALA A 72 24.23 13.27 4.98
C ALA A 72 24.43 14.65 4.31
N ASN A 73 25.00 14.68 3.10
CA ASN A 73 25.19 15.89 2.30
C ASN A 73 24.03 16.12 1.31
N GLY A 74 22.97 15.31 1.42
CA GLY A 74 21.78 15.36 0.58
C GLY A 74 22.01 14.85 -0.85
N GLN A 75 23.08 14.11 -1.14
CA GLN A 75 23.26 13.50 -2.47
C GLN A 75 22.36 12.27 -2.59
N GLN A 76 21.62 12.18 -3.68
CA GLN A 76 20.73 11.05 -3.93
C GLN A 76 21.53 9.76 -4.12
N GLN A 77 21.26 8.79 -3.25
CA GLN A 77 21.78 7.43 -3.32
C GLN A 77 20.79 6.51 -4.06
N LYS A 78 19.49 6.73 -3.84
CA LYS A 78 18.43 5.92 -4.46
C LYS A 78 17.15 6.74 -4.66
N SER A 79 16.44 6.40 -5.73
CA SER A 79 15.06 6.80 -5.96
C SER A 79 14.29 5.57 -6.45
N THR A 80 13.12 5.29 -5.88
CA THR A 80 12.33 4.11 -6.21
C THR A 80 10.85 4.45 -6.18
N LEU A 81 10.14 4.11 -7.25
CA LEU A 81 8.69 4.12 -7.28
C LEU A 81 8.17 2.80 -6.75
N LEU A 82 7.17 2.87 -5.89
CA LEU A 82 6.49 1.77 -5.26
C LEU A 82 4.99 1.92 -5.57
N GLY A 83 4.36 0.86 -6.06
CA GLY A 83 2.95 0.89 -6.46
C GLY A 83 2.65 -0.14 -7.54
N GLY A 84 1.50 -0.01 -8.19
CA GLY A 84 1.02 -0.82 -9.30
C GLY A 84 0.17 -0.01 -10.28
N GLY A 85 -0.76 -0.65 -10.98
CA GLY A 85 -1.50 -0.02 -12.06
C GLY A 85 -2.53 1.06 -11.66
N SER A 86 -2.68 1.38 -10.37
CA SER A 86 -3.61 2.36 -9.80
C SER A 86 -2.89 3.42 -8.95
N GLU A 87 -3.60 4.17 -8.11
CA GLU A 87 -2.98 5.16 -7.23
C GLU A 87 -2.45 4.47 -5.96
N ASP A 88 -1.20 4.74 -5.62
CA ASP A 88 -0.50 4.21 -4.45
C ASP A 88 0.24 5.34 -3.74
N ILE A 89 0.01 5.50 -2.44
CA ILE A 89 0.54 6.64 -1.68
C ILE A 89 1.07 6.15 -0.34
N LEU A 90 2.34 6.42 -0.05
CA LEU A 90 2.93 6.25 1.27
C LEU A 90 2.91 7.57 2.03
N ARG A 91 2.42 7.55 3.27
CA ARG A 91 2.20 8.75 4.10
C ARG A 91 3.20 8.85 5.25
N ALA A 92 3.69 7.72 5.75
CA ALA A 92 4.65 7.69 6.86
C ALA A 92 5.80 6.72 6.66
N ILE A 93 6.93 7.09 7.26
CA ILE A 93 8.19 6.35 7.27
C ILE A 93 8.73 6.36 8.70
N ALA A 94 9.20 5.20 9.17
CA ALA A 94 9.97 5.08 10.39
C ALA A 94 11.25 4.28 10.16
N PRO A 95 12.38 4.64 10.80
CA PRO A 95 13.57 3.82 10.79
C PRO A 95 13.30 2.58 11.63
N THR A 96 13.87 1.45 11.23
CA THR A 96 13.79 0.21 12.00
C THR A 96 15.13 -0.12 12.65
N TYR A 97 15.11 -0.82 13.79
CA TYR A 97 16.30 -1.16 14.58
C TYR A 97 17.31 -2.03 13.82
N ASP A 98 16.86 -2.78 12.81
CA ASP A 98 17.71 -3.52 11.89
C ASP A 98 18.48 -2.62 10.89
N GLY A 99 18.28 -1.29 10.95
CA GLY A 99 18.89 -0.29 10.09
C GLY A 99 18.10 0.00 8.79
N GLY A 100 17.00 -0.71 8.56
CA GLY A 100 16.10 -0.47 7.43
C GLY A 100 15.01 0.56 7.70
N TYR A 101 13.91 0.44 6.95
CA TYR A 101 12.77 1.35 7.03
C TYR A 101 11.46 0.59 7.00
N ILE A 102 10.44 1.10 7.69
CA ILE A 102 9.05 0.67 7.52
C ILE A 102 8.22 1.84 7.02
N LEU A 103 7.40 1.60 6.01
CA LEU A 103 6.55 2.59 5.35
C LEU A 103 5.09 2.20 5.51
N ALA A 104 4.21 3.19 5.63
CA ALA A 104 2.77 2.99 5.73
C ALA A 104 1.99 4.00 4.88
N GLY A 105 0.87 3.56 4.32
CA GLY A 105 0.03 4.39 3.45
C GLY A 105 -1.22 3.67 2.96
N GLN A 106 -1.55 3.87 1.68
CA GLN A 106 -2.67 3.24 0.99
C GLN A 106 -2.26 2.75 -0.40
N THR A 107 -2.98 1.73 -0.87
CA THR A 107 -2.89 1.22 -2.24
C THR A 107 -4.29 1.07 -2.82
N ASN A 108 -4.45 1.48 -4.08
CA ASN A 108 -5.65 1.21 -4.88
C ASN A 108 -5.35 0.16 -5.98
N SER A 109 -4.12 -0.37 -5.97
CA SER A 109 -3.59 -1.28 -6.98
C SER A 109 -3.78 -2.74 -6.59
N PHE A 110 -3.80 -3.06 -5.30
CA PHE A 110 -3.91 -4.43 -4.80
C PHE A 110 -4.51 -4.45 -3.39
N GLY A 111 -5.25 -5.51 -3.06
CA GLY A 111 -5.94 -5.63 -1.77
C GLY A 111 -7.37 -6.14 -1.93
N ALA A 112 -8.13 -6.13 -0.83
CA ALA A 112 -9.49 -6.68 -0.79
C ALA A 112 -10.56 -5.63 -1.12
N GLY A 113 -10.20 -4.35 -1.14
CA GLY A 113 -11.10 -3.21 -1.19
C GLY A 113 -10.84 -2.26 -2.34
N LYS A 114 -11.43 -1.07 -2.23
CA LYS A 114 -11.20 0.03 -3.19
C LYS A 114 -9.93 0.81 -2.88
N GLU A 115 -9.60 0.91 -1.59
CA GLU A 115 -8.39 1.48 -1.05
C GLU A 115 -8.02 0.61 0.16
N ASP A 116 -6.84 0.02 0.19
CA ASP A 116 -6.37 -0.82 1.29
C ASP A 116 -5.18 -0.17 1.99
N GLY A 117 -5.04 -0.39 3.30
CA GLY A 117 -3.88 0.06 4.05
C GLY A 117 -2.62 -0.67 3.56
N TRP A 118 -1.58 0.08 3.22
CA TRP A 118 -0.37 -0.48 2.63
C TRP A 118 0.83 -0.35 3.54
N LEU A 119 1.60 -1.43 3.68
CA LEU A 119 2.81 -1.50 4.49
C LEU A 119 3.96 -2.02 3.63
N VAL A 120 5.13 -1.39 3.75
CA VAL A 120 6.33 -1.78 2.99
C VAL A 120 7.53 -1.75 3.93
N LYS A 121 8.22 -2.88 4.07
CA LYS A 121 9.50 -2.96 4.78
C LYS A 121 10.64 -2.93 3.78
N LEU A 122 11.58 -2.02 4.02
CA LEU A 122 12.81 -1.89 3.27
C LEU A 122 14.03 -2.25 4.14
N ASP A 123 15.12 -2.64 3.49
CA ASP A 123 16.43 -2.75 4.11
C ASP A 123 17.15 -1.38 4.20
N GLU A 124 18.38 -1.36 4.69
CA GLU A 124 19.18 -0.14 4.86
C GLU A 124 19.58 0.55 3.53
N LYS A 125 19.48 -0.17 2.40
CA LYS A 125 19.73 0.34 1.04
C LYS A 125 18.44 0.78 0.35
N GLY A 126 17.29 0.59 1.00
CA GLY A 126 15.97 0.87 0.45
C GLY A 126 15.48 -0.22 -0.50
N ASP A 127 16.01 -1.44 -0.46
CA ASP A 127 15.47 -2.58 -1.20
C ASP A 127 14.29 -3.21 -0.43
N THR A 128 13.23 -3.58 -1.16
CA THR A 128 12.00 -4.14 -0.55
C THR A 128 12.26 -5.53 0.01
N LEU A 129 12.05 -5.69 1.32
CA LEU A 129 12.11 -6.97 2.03
C LEU A 129 10.75 -7.68 1.96
N TRP A 130 9.68 -6.95 2.27
CA TRP A 130 8.31 -7.42 2.15
C TRP A 130 7.35 -6.24 2.01
N GLN A 131 6.17 -6.50 1.47
CA GLN A 131 5.06 -5.54 1.45
C GLN A 131 3.73 -6.26 1.67
N LYS A 132 2.72 -5.53 2.15
CA LYS A 132 1.41 -6.08 2.48
C LYS A 132 0.32 -5.03 2.29
N ALA A 133 -0.75 -5.40 1.56
CA ALA A 133 -2.03 -4.72 1.65
C ALA A 133 -2.86 -5.32 2.78
N VAL A 134 -3.46 -4.46 3.59
CA VAL A 134 -4.24 -4.78 4.77
C VAL A 134 -5.51 -3.95 4.69
N GLY A 135 -6.64 -4.61 4.51
CA GLY A 135 -7.93 -3.96 4.40
C GLY A 135 -9.03 -4.99 4.20
N TYR A 136 -10.23 -4.46 3.98
CA TYR A 136 -11.46 -5.22 3.79
C TYR A 136 -12.10 -4.76 2.47
N HIS A 137 -13.40 -4.98 2.27
CA HIS A 137 -14.09 -4.63 1.03
C HIS A 137 -14.34 -3.12 0.83
N ARG A 138 -13.90 -2.24 1.74
CA ARG A 138 -14.18 -0.79 1.72
C ARG A 138 -12.89 0.01 1.56
N LYS A 139 -12.76 1.10 2.32
CA LYS A 139 -11.66 2.05 2.27
C LYS A 139 -10.91 1.99 3.58
N GLU A 140 -9.65 1.60 3.50
CA GLU A 140 -8.73 1.53 4.62
C GLU A 140 -7.41 2.17 4.22
N PHE A 141 -6.81 2.92 5.14
CA PHE A 141 -5.49 3.52 4.89
C PHE A 141 -4.76 3.77 6.21
N PHE A 142 -3.43 3.83 6.13
CA PHE A 142 -2.57 4.26 7.24
C PHE A 142 -2.03 5.67 7.00
N ASN A 143 -1.99 6.48 8.05
CA ASN A 143 -1.43 7.83 8.06
C ASN A 143 -0.08 7.92 8.75
N ASP A 144 0.18 7.09 9.77
CA ASP A 144 1.44 7.11 10.52
C ASP A 144 1.88 5.70 10.95
N ILE A 145 3.18 5.54 11.19
CA ILE A 145 3.77 4.29 11.64
C ILE A 145 5.01 4.53 12.50
N ILE A 146 5.18 3.71 13.55
CA ILE A 146 6.39 3.67 14.36
C ILE A 146 6.85 2.23 14.59
N GLN A 147 8.14 2.05 14.86
CA GLN A 147 8.63 0.87 15.56
C GLN A 147 8.68 1.19 17.06
N THR A 148 8.07 0.32 17.87
CA THR A 148 8.03 0.44 19.32
C THR A 148 9.30 -0.11 19.98
N ALA A 149 9.53 0.23 21.25
CA ALA A 149 10.68 -0.20 22.05
C ALA A 149 10.77 -1.72 22.23
N ASP A 150 9.63 -2.41 22.14
CA ASP A 150 9.54 -3.88 22.09
C ASP A 150 9.79 -4.47 20.69
N GLY A 151 10.24 -3.67 19.73
CA GLY A 151 10.51 -4.06 18.34
C GLY A 151 9.27 -4.21 17.45
N SER A 152 8.05 -4.20 17.98
CA SER A 152 6.83 -4.28 17.16
C SER A 152 6.67 -3.06 16.26
N LEU A 153 5.83 -3.19 15.23
CA LEU A 153 5.43 -2.06 14.38
C LEU A 153 3.99 -1.68 14.74
N VAL A 154 3.71 -0.40 14.87
CA VAL A 154 2.36 0.14 15.12
C VAL A 154 2.01 1.13 14.03
N ALA A 155 1.03 0.79 13.20
CA ALA A 155 0.48 1.66 12.17
C ALA A 155 -0.88 2.20 12.61
N VAL A 156 -1.18 3.46 12.29
CA VAL A 156 -2.47 4.10 12.59
C VAL A 156 -3.06 4.77 11.37
N GLY A 157 -4.38 4.79 11.27
CA GLY A 157 -5.09 5.43 10.17
C GLY A 157 -6.61 5.36 10.31
N ALA A 158 -7.29 5.01 9.23
CA ALA A 158 -8.74 4.99 9.18
C ALA A 158 -9.27 3.72 8.49
N ILE A 159 -10.47 3.32 8.90
CA ILE A 159 -11.24 2.22 8.30
C ILE A 159 -12.68 2.64 8.07
N GLU A 160 -13.20 2.40 6.87
CA GLU A 160 -14.61 2.63 6.57
C GLU A 160 -15.45 1.45 7.05
N ARG A 161 -16.20 1.64 8.15
CA ARG A 161 -17.06 0.59 8.73
C ARG A 161 -18.52 0.72 8.34
N SER A 162 -18.92 1.89 7.85
CA SER A 162 -20.24 2.16 7.28
C SER A 162 -20.10 3.18 6.16
N GLU A 163 -21.03 3.17 5.21
CA GLU A 163 -20.88 3.93 3.96
C GLU A 163 -20.62 5.41 4.21
N GLY A 164 -19.45 5.86 3.75
CA GLY A 164 -18.99 7.26 3.88
C GLY A 164 -18.57 7.68 5.29
N LYS A 165 -18.37 6.74 6.22
CA LYS A 165 -17.95 7.03 7.61
C LYS A 165 -16.81 6.12 8.06
N THR A 166 -15.76 6.74 8.57
CA THR A 166 -14.56 6.06 9.06
C THR A 166 -14.49 6.05 10.57
N ASP A 167 -13.88 4.99 11.12
CA ASP A 167 -13.34 4.94 12.47
C ASP A 167 -11.82 5.02 12.41
N MET A 168 -11.17 5.45 13.49
CA MET A 168 -9.74 5.30 13.68
C MET A 168 -9.36 3.82 13.70
N TRP A 169 -8.22 3.50 13.10
CA TRP A 169 -7.65 2.16 13.08
C TRP A 169 -6.25 2.18 13.68
N VAL A 170 -5.99 1.27 14.62
CA VAL A 170 -4.66 1.01 15.20
C VAL A 170 -4.31 -0.44 14.93
N TYR A 171 -3.14 -0.68 14.32
CA TYR A 171 -2.70 -1.99 13.87
C TYR A 171 -1.28 -2.27 14.36
N LYS A 172 -1.14 -3.18 15.33
CA LYS A 172 0.17 -3.62 15.86
C LYS A 172 0.57 -4.96 15.25
N MET A 173 1.82 -5.08 14.86
CA MET A 173 2.38 -6.28 14.19
C MET A 173 3.81 -6.56 14.64
N TYR A 174 4.28 -7.78 14.38
CA TYR A 174 5.69 -8.12 14.51
C TYR A 174 6.52 -7.48 13.38
N PRO A 175 7.84 -7.26 13.57
CA PRO A 175 8.73 -6.68 12.54
C PRO A 175 8.71 -7.41 11.18
N ASP A 176 8.39 -8.70 11.18
CA ASP A 176 8.32 -9.56 9.99
C ASP A 176 6.94 -9.53 9.30
N GLY A 177 5.97 -8.77 9.81
CA GLY A 177 4.68 -8.50 9.16
C GLY A 177 3.42 -9.24 9.67
N PRO A 178 3.49 -10.34 10.47
CA PRO A 178 2.31 -10.91 11.12
C PRO A 178 1.67 -9.96 12.13
N MET A 179 0.34 -9.89 12.15
CA MET A 179 -0.41 -9.06 13.08
C MET A 179 -0.31 -9.59 14.53
N LYS A 180 -0.10 -8.68 15.49
CA LYS A 180 -0.24 -8.96 16.93
C LYS A 180 -1.68 -8.72 17.37
N TRP A 181 -2.15 -7.50 17.18
CA TRP A 181 -3.52 -7.09 17.50
C TRP A 181 -3.91 -5.86 16.68
N GLN A 182 -5.20 -5.56 16.64
CA GLN A 182 -5.72 -4.31 16.08
C GLN A 182 -6.90 -3.80 16.91
N GLN A 183 -7.10 -2.48 16.91
CA GLN A 183 -8.20 -1.80 17.60
C GLN A 183 -8.85 -0.76 16.69
N PHE A 184 -10.12 -0.46 16.98
CA PHE A 184 -10.90 0.54 16.26
C PHE A 184 -11.57 1.49 17.23
N PHE A 185 -11.47 2.78 16.97
CA PHE A 185 -12.04 3.82 17.82
C PHE A 185 -12.81 4.83 16.97
N GLY A 186 -14.06 5.11 17.33
CA GLY A 186 -14.87 6.01 16.51
C GLY A 186 -16.19 6.38 17.15
N SER A 187 -16.93 7.19 16.41
CA SER A 187 -18.19 7.80 16.80
C SER A 187 -19.29 7.44 15.79
N LYS A 188 -20.40 8.19 15.79
CA LYS A 188 -21.41 8.09 14.72
C LYS A 188 -21.01 8.88 13.46
N GLY A 189 -19.97 9.69 13.52
CA GLY A 189 -19.45 10.51 12.42
C GLY A 189 -18.16 9.94 11.83
N THR A 190 -17.35 10.80 11.22
CA THR A 190 -16.03 10.45 10.65
C THR A 190 -14.95 10.67 11.70
N ASP A 191 -14.16 9.64 11.93
CA ASP A 191 -13.02 9.63 12.85
C ASP A 191 -11.80 9.02 12.14
N GLU A 192 -10.62 9.60 12.33
CA GLU A 192 -9.39 9.17 11.65
C GLU A 192 -8.17 9.37 12.55
N ALA A 193 -7.34 8.35 12.73
CA ALA A 193 -6.04 8.51 13.39
C ALA A 193 -5.05 9.14 12.40
N ARG A 194 -4.31 10.15 12.84
CA ARG A 194 -3.37 10.91 12.00
C ARG A 194 -1.92 10.68 12.38
N ALA A 195 -1.62 10.47 13.65
CA ALA A 195 -0.25 10.27 14.12
C ALA A 195 -0.19 9.36 15.36
N VAL A 196 0.96 8.71 15.57
CA VAL A 196 1.20 7.78 16.69
C VAL A 196 2.55 8.02 17.35
N ALA A 197 2.60 7.87 18.68
CA ALA A 197 3.82 7.92 19.49
C ALA A 197 3.77 6.87 20.60
N GLU A 198 4.93 6.40 21.06
CA GLU A 198 5.07 5.51 22.21
C GLU A 198 5.75 6.26 23.36
N ASP A 199 5.24 6.09 24.59
CA ASP A 199 5.89 6.62 25.79
C ASP A 199 6.95 5.67 26.38
N ALA A 200 7.66 6.12 27.41
CA ALA A 200 8.69 5.32 28.08
C ALA A 200 8.15 4.06 28.79
N ALA A 201 6.84 3.95 29.00
CA ALA A 201 6.19 2.79 29.60
C ALA A 201 5.67 1.79 28.55
N GLY A 202 5.80 2.10 27.25
CA GLY A 202 5.31 1.30 26.14
C GLY A 202 3.83 1.52 25.81
N ASN A 203 3.20 2.55 26.37
CA ASN A 203 1.84 2.92 26.00
C ASN A 203 1.86 3.64 24.65
N ILE A 204 0.80 3.42 23.87
CA ILE A 204 0.65 3.99 22.53
C ILE A 204 -0.32 5.15 22.58
N ALA A 205 0.18 6.35 22.31
CA ALA A 205 -0.63 7.55 22.12
C ALA A 205 -0.98 7.73 20.64
N ILE A 206 -2.25 7.93 20.35
CA ILE A 206 -2.80 8.17 19.01
C ILE A 206 -3.46 9.54 19.00
N ALA A 207 -3.03 10.40 18.07
CA ALA A 207 -3.69 11.67 17.78
C ALA A 207 -4.44 11.57 16.45
N GLY A 208 -5.66 12.06 16.42
CA GLY A 208 -6.49 12.05 15.22
C GLY A 208 -7.58 13.11 15.24
N ILE A 209 -8.48 13.03 14.27
CA ILE A 209 -9.65 13.90 14.18
C ILE A 209 -10.93 13.13 14.51
N THR A 210 -11.90 13.84 15.08
CA THR A 210 -13.21 13.30 15.43
C THR A 210 -14.33 14.27 15.10
N ALA A 211 -15.48 13.72 14.70
CA ALA A 211 -16.73 14.46 14.60
C ALA A 211 -17.41 14.68 15.97
N GLN A 212 -16.89 14.11 17.06
CA GLN A 212 -17.38 14.39 18.41
C GLN A 212 -16.84 15.72 18.94
N GLY A 213 -17.60 16.36 19.83
CA GLY A 213 -17.17 17.56 20.54
C GLY A 213 -18.07 18.77 20.27
N LYS A 214 -17.47 19.95 20.28
CA LYS A 214 -18.14 21.21 19.95
C LYS A 214 -17.82 21.49 18.47
N GLY A 215 -18.76 21.98 17.67
CA GLY A 215 -18.45 22.39 16.29
C GLY A 215 -18.24 21.26 15.27
N GLY A 216 -17.33 21.50 14.31
CA GLY A 216 -17.12 20.68 13.10
C GLY A 216 -16.29 19.42 13.33
N ARG A 217 -14.96 19.49 13.15
CA ARG A 217 -14.01 18.41 13.51
C ARG A 217 -13.10 18.92 14.64
N ASN A 218 -12.85 18.05 15.62
CA ASN A 218 -12.02 18.31 16.79
C ASN A 218 -10.80 17.37 16.77
N ILE A 219 -9.75 17.71 17.50
CA ILE A 219 -8.59 16.84 17.75
C ILE A 219 -8.96 15.83 18.84
N TRP A 220 -8.62 14.56 18.65
CA TRP A 220 -8.80 13.49 19.64
C TRP A 220 -7.46 12.84 19.96
N LEU A 221 -7.04 12.93 21.23
CA LEU A 221 -5.96 12.14 21.79
C LEU A 221 -6.53 10.87 22.44
N PHE A 222 -5.95 9.73 22.13
CA PHE A 222 -6.17 8.45 22.78
C PHE A 222 -4.86 7.88 23.28
N ILE A 223 -4.91 7.17 24.40
CA ILE A 223 -3.77 6.39 24.91
C ILE A 223 -4.27 4.99 25.21
N VAL A 224 -3.54 3.98 24.71
CA VAL A 224 -3.74 2.56 25.00
C VAL A 224 -2.49 1.97 25.61
N ASP A 225 -2.60 0.90 26.39
CA ASP A 225 -1.43 0.13 26.82
C ASP A 225 -0.81 -0.66 25.65
N LYS A 226 0.33 -1.31 25.89
CA LYS A 226 1.08 -2.10 24.89
C LYS A 226 0.28 -3.30 24.32
N GLU A 227 -0.76 -3.75 25.03
CA GLU A 227 -1.73 -4.77 24.61
C GLU A 227 -2.95 -4.19 23.87
N GLY A 228 -3.05 -2.87 23.74
CA GLY A 228 -4.12 -2.17 23.03
C GLY A 228 -5.36 -1.88 23.88
N LYS A 229 -5.28 -2.01 25.21
CA LYS A 229 -6.39 -1.66 26.10
C LYS A 229 -6.45 -0.14 26.30
N PRO A 230 -7.63 0.49 26.19
CA PRO A 230 -7.78 1.92 26.46
C PRO A 230 -7.38 2.32 27.88
N LEU A 231 -6.56 3.37 27.99
CA LEU A 231 -6.13 3.97 29.25
C LEU A 231 -6.71 5.38 29.43
N TYR A 232 -6.67 6.19 28.37
CA TYR A 232 -7.09 7.59 28.44
C TYR A 232 -7.59 8.09 27.09
N HIS A 233 -8.45 9.10 27.10
CA HIS A 233 -8.73 9.90 25.92
C HIS A 233 -9.14 11.32 26.28
N GLN A 234 -8.85 12.28 25.39
CA GLN A 234 -9.25 13.67 25.52
C GLN A 234 -9.53 14.28 24.14
N ILE A 235 -10.60 15.08 24.06
CA ILE A 235 -10.94 15.86 22.86
C ILE A 235 -10.51 17.32 23.08
N PHE A 236 -9.77 17.86 22.12
CA PHE A 236 -9.36 19.26 22.06
C PHE A 236 -10.04 19.92 20.86
N GLY A 237 -10.75 21.02 21.09
CA GLY A 237 -11.36 21.77 20.00
C GLY A 237 -12.31 22.86 20.47
N SER A 238 -12.81 23.63 19.51
CA SER A 238 -13.63 24.81 19.73
C SER A 238 -15.02 24.65 19.10
N ARG A 239 -15.74 25.74 18.77
CA ARG A 239 -16.95 25.63 17.91
C ARG A 239 -16.60 25.58 16.42
N GLU A 240 -15.35 25.85 16.09
CA GLU A 240 -14.85 25.89 14.73
C GLU A 240 -14.27 24.53 14.31
N TYR A 241 -13.29 24.56 13.41
CA TYR A 241 -12.65 23.41 12.80
C TYR A 241 -11.18 23.36 13.21
N GLU A 242 -10.75 22.24 13.78
CA GLU A 242 -9.37 22.00 14.17
C GLU A 242 -8.84 20.71 13.52
N ASP A 243 -7.51 20.62 13.37
CA ASP A 243 -6.84 19.46 12.77
C ASP A 243 -5.52 19.17 13.49
N VAL A 244 -5.11 17.90 13.48
CA VAL A 244 -3.83 17.43 14.03
C VAL A 244 -3.09 16.66 12.95
N SER A 245 -1.81 16.96 12.79
CA SER A 245 -0.95 16.29 11.82
C SER A 245 0.10 15.40 12.48
N ARG A 246 0.56 15.76 13.69
CA ARG A 246 1.68 15.08 14.34
C ARG A 246 1.51 14.97 15.84
N ILE A 247 1.94 13.85 16.40
CA ILE A 247 2.21 13.66 17.82
C ILE A 247 3.65 13.16 17.98
N VAL A 248 4.34 13.62 19.02
CA VAL A 248 5.63 13.07 19.47
C VAL A 248 5.60 12.86 20.97
N ALA A 249 6.21 11.77 21.45
CA ALA A 249 6.54 11.65 22.85
C ALA A 249 7.70 12.59 23.18
N THR A 250 7.62 13.28 24.31
CA THR A 250 8.65 14.21 24.78
C THR A 250 9.47 13.58 25.89
N ARG A 251 10.74 13.98 26.05
CA ARG A 251 11.68 13.39 27.03
C ARG A 251 11.24 13.53 28.49
N ASP A 252 10.37 14.51 28.77
CA ASP A 252 9.74 14.67 30.09
C ASP A 252 8.64 13.62 30.37
N GLY A 253 8.40 12.70 29.43
CA GLY A 253 7.43 11.60 29.52
C GLY A 253 6.03 11.95 29.01
N GLY A 254 5.76 13.21 28.67
CA GLY A 254 4.47 13.62 28.08
C GLY A 254 4.42 13.49 26.56
N PHE A 255 3.42 14.14 25.95
CA PHE A 255 3.31 14.22 24.49
C PHE A 255 3.19 15.67 24.04
N ALA A 256 3.63 15.95 22.81
CA ALA A 256 3.33 17.18 22.09
C ALA A 256 2.52 16.85 20.83
N LEU A 257 1.45 17.60 20.59
CA LEU A 257 0.60 17.50 19.41
C LEU A 257 0.68 18.79 18.60
N ALA A 258 0.80 18.67 17.28
CA ALA A 258 0.85 19.80 16.36
C ALA A 258 -0.16 19.66 15.21
N GLY A 259 -0.72 20.80 14.81
CA GLY A 259 -1.62 20.92 13.67
C GLY A 259 -2.04 22.36 13.48
N PHE A 260 -3.34 22.62 13.45
CA PHE A 260 -3.85 24.00 13.41
C PHE A 260 -5.16 24.19 14.16
N ALA A 261 -5.39 25.43 14.57
CA ALA A 261 -6.65 25.90 15.12
C ALA A 261 -7.18 27.09 14.31
N LYS A 262 -8.50 27.13 14.12
CA LYS A 262 -9.20 28.29 13.55
C LYS A 262 -9.54 29.30 14.67
N ALA A 263 -9.65 30.59 14.35
CA ALA A 263 -9.77 31.70 15.31
C ALA A 263 -10.68 31.38 16.53
N GLY A 264 -10.13 31.50 17.75
CA GLY A 264 -10.82 31.19 19.02
C GLY A 264 -9.93 30.60 20.12
N VAL A 265 -8.74 30.11 19.76
CA VAL A 265 -7.69 29.64 20.69
C VAL A 265 -6.51 30.60 20.57
N ASP A 266 -6.52 31.71 21.32
CA ASP A 266 -5.42 32.71 21.47
C ASP A 266 -4.77 33.31 20.19
N GLY A 267 -5.24 32.94 18.99
CA GLY A 267 -4.67 33.31 17.69
C GLY A 267 -5.08 34.67 17.14
N ASN A 268 -4.26 35.21 16.23
CA ASN A 268 -4.43 36.54 15.62
C ASN A 268 -4.87 36.47 14.14
N GLY A 269 -4.97 35.27 13.56
CA GLY A 269 -5.28 35.02 12.15
C GLY A 269 -6.53 34.18 11.89
N LEU A 270 -6.76 33.84 10.61
CA LEU A 270 -7.88 32.99 10.20
C LEU A 270 -7.65 31.52 10.63
N LYS A 271 -6.39 31.08 10.60
CA LYS A 271 -5.94 29.76 11.02
C LYS A 271 -4.47 29.88 11.43
N ASP A 272 -4.13 29.41 12.64
CA ASP A 272 -2.76 29.45 13.16
C ASP A 272 -2.26 28.03 13.47
N MET A 273 -0.93 27.81 13.41
CA MET A 273 -0.32 26.57 13.91
C MET A 273 -0.70 26.41 15.37
N TRP A 274 -1.15 25.23 15.78
CA TRP A 274 -1.54 24.96 17.16
C TRP A 274 -0.66 23.86 17.74
N LEU A 275 -0.03 24.16 18.89
CA LEU A 275 0.82 23.26 19.63
C LEU A 275 0.22 23.01 21.00
N ILE A 276 0.01 21.73 21.33
CA ILE A 276 -0.53 21.29 22.62
C ILE A 276 0.52 20.41 23.29
N LYS A 277 0.85 20.70 24.55
CA LYS A 277 1.68 19.84 25.39
C LYS A 277 0.81 19.15 26.43
N THR A 278 1.03 17.86 26.62
CA THR A 278 0.39 17.05 27.64
C THR A 278 1.42 16.49 28.63
N ALA A 279 0.90 16.07 29.78
CA ALA A 279 1.59 15.24 30.75
C ALA A 279 1.54 13.75 30.29
N PRO A 280 2.33 12.86 30.91
CA PRO A 280 2.34 11.43 30.56
C PRO A 280 0.96 10.75 30.60
N ASN A 281 0.08 11.21 31.50
CA ASN A 281 -1.29 10.71 31.63
C ASN A 281 -2.25 11.25 30.54
N GLY A 282 -1.76 12.07 29.60
CA GLY A 282 -2.54 12.69 28.54
C GLY A 282 -3.19 14.03 28.89
N GLU A 283 -3.14 14.47 30.16
CA GLU A 283 -3.73 15.75 30.56
C GLU A 283 -2.95 16.93 29.97
N MET A 284 -3.67 17.95 29.49
CA MET A 284 -3.06 19.16 28.94
C MET A 284 -2.27 19.95 29.99
N VAL A 285 -1.02 20.29 29.66
CA VAL A 285 -0.15 21.14 30.49
C VAL A 285 -0.21 22.58 30.00
N TRP A 286 0.00 22.79 28.70
CA TRP A 286 -0.07 24.10 28.05
C TRP A 286 -0.41 23.96 26.57
N GLN A 287 -0.82 25.06 25.97
CA GLN A 287 -1.02 25.18 24.53
C GLN A 287 -0.55 26.56 24.05
N ASN A 288 -0.10 26.65 22.81
CA ASN A 288 0.30 27.91 22.16
C ASN A 288 -0.08 27.88 20.68
N THR A 289 -0.30 29.07 20.11
CA THR A 289 -0.51 29.24 18.67
C THR A 289 0.60 30.09 18.03
N PHE A 290 0.97 29.74 16.79
CA PHE A 290 2.01 30.43 16.02
C PHE A 290 1.51 30.70 14.60
N GLY A 291 1.70 31.92 14.13
CA GLY A 291 1.13 32.38 12.87
C GLY A 291 0.94 33.89 12.89
N GLY A 292 0.34 34.40 11.81
CA GLY A 292 0.10 35.82 11.62
C GLY A 292 -1.36 36.14 11.45
N ARG A 293 -1.69 36.96 10.44
CA ARG A 293 -3.07 37.40 10.18
C ARG A 293 -3.81 36.48 9.20
N SER A 294 -3.09 35.59 8.53
CA SER A 294 -3.61 34.75 7.44
C SER A 294 -3.73 33.29 7.88
N ASN A 295 -3.52 32.33 6.97
CA ASN A 295 -3.52 30.91 7.25
C ASN A 295 -2.09 30.42 7.46
N ASP A 296 -1.88 29.75 8.58
CA ASP A 296 -0.63 29.15 9.02
C ASP A 296 -0.95 27.75 9.56
N SER A 297 -0.13 26.73 9.28
CA SER A 297 -0.44 25.34 9.70
C SER A 297 0.80 24.52 9.90
N ALA A 298 0.79 23.67 10.93
CA ALA A 298 1.84 22.68 11.16
C ALA A 298 1.49 21.35 10.49
N PHE A 299 2.50 20.72 9.89
CA PHE A 299 2.43 19.38 9.34
C PHE A 299 3.42 18.43 10.00
N GLY A 300 4.66 18.88 10.21
CA GLY A 300 5.72 18.11 10.86
C GLY A 300 6.11 18.70 12.22
N MET A 301 6.63 17.84 13.10
CA MET A 301 7.18 18.26 14.39
C MET A 301 8.24 17.26 14.87
N THR A 302 9.29 17.77 15.53
CA THR A 302 10.28 16.95 16.23
C THR A 302 10.75 17.63 17.51
N GLU A 303 11.04 16.85 18.56
CA GLU A 303 11.63 17.38 19.79
C GLU A 303 13.12 17.68 19.58
N THR A 304 13.53 18.86 20.01
CA THR A 304 14.91 19.30 19.90
C THR A 304 15.75 18.82 21.07
N THR A 305 17.05 18.91 20.88
CA THR A 305 18.08 18.46 21.81
C THR A 305 18.01 19.12 23.19
N ASP A 306 17.62 20.38 23.24
CA ASP A 306 17.40 21.21 24.43
C ASP A 306 16.05 20.96 25.14
N GLY A 307 15.25 19.99 24.68
CA GLY A 307 13.90 19.72 25.22
C GLY A 307 12.82 20.68 24.73
N GLY A 308 13.13 21.54 23.75
CA GLY A 308 12.15 22.30 22.99
C GLY A 308 11.55 21.50 21.82
N LEU A 309 10.84 22.19 20.94
CA LEU A 309 10.20 21.58 19.76
C LEU A 309 10.46 22.43 18.52
N ILE A 310 10.65 21.77 17.37
CA ILE A 310 10.57 22.40 16.05
C ILE A 310 9.30 21.93 15.36
N LEU A 311 8.54 22.89 14.84
CA LEU A 311 7.36 22.67 14.02
C LEU A 311 7.65 23.18 12.61
N VAL A 312 7.15 22.45 11.61
CA VAL A 312 7.26 22.83 10.21
C VAL A 312 5.93 22.78 9.50
N GLY A 313 5.76 23.63 8.50
CA GLY A 313 4.51 23.78 7.79
C GLY A 313 4.57 24.88 6.73
N TYR A 314 3.47 25.63 6.59
CA TYR A 314 3.39 26.78 5.70
C TYR A 314 2.83 28.02 6.38
N THR A 315 3.05 29.16 5.72
CA THR A 315 2.51 30.48 6.09
C THR A 315 2.05 31.31 4.88
N PHE A 316 0.82 31.84 4.95
CA PHE A 316 0.33 32.95 4.11
C PHE A 316 0.50 34.32 4.80
N SER A 317 1.19 34.34 5.94
CA SER A 317 1.39 35.53 6.77
C SER A 317 2.76 36.19 6.57
N HIS A 318 3.62 35.64 5.71
CA HIS A 318 4.98 36.14 5.44
C HIS A 318 5.01 37.56 4.84
N LEU A 319 3.94 37.97 4.14
CA LEU A 319 3.77 39.32 3.59
C LEU A 319 2.28 39.74 3.63
N ILE A 320 2.04 41.05 3.71
CA ILE A 320 0.67 41.58 3.66
C ILE A 320 0.06 41.31 2.27
N GLY A 321 -1.04 40.55 2.23
CA GLY A 321 -1.76 40.24 1.00
C GLY A 321 -1.16 39.09 0.18
N ALA A 322 -0.31 38.25 0.79
CA ALA A 322 0.22 37.06 0.13
C ALA A 322 -0.90 36.13 -0.37
N ASN A 323 -0.76 35.68 -1.61
CA ASN A 323 -1.67 34.74 -2.28
C ASN A 323 -1.02 33.38 -2.57
N THR A 324 0.26 33.23 -2.24
CA THR A 324 1.02 31.98 -2.23
C THR A 324 1.55 31.73 -0.82
N SER A 325 1.95 30.50 -0.50
CA SER A 325 2.54 30.18 0.80
C SER A 325 4.07 30.12 0.76
N ASN A 326 4.71 30.47 1.88
CA ASN A 326 6.11 30.10 2.16
C ASN A 326 6.14 28.96 3.18
N ALA A 327 7.25 28.22 3.25
CA ALA A 327 7.48 27.34 4.37
C ALA A 327 7.68 28.12 5.66
N LEU A 328 7.12 27.59 6.74
CA LEU A 328 7.25 28.13 8.09
C LEU A 328 7.97 27.10 8.97
N ILE A 329 9.02 27.56 9.65
CA ILE A 329 9.71 26.80 10.71
C ILE A 329 9.58 27.60 12.01
N VAL A 330 9.12 26.94 13.07
CA VAL A 330 8.96 27.54 14.40
C VAL A 330 9.72 26.70 15.42
N LYS A 331 10.65 27.31 16.15
CA LYS A 331 11.30 26.72 17.32
C LYS A 331 10.70 27.29 18.60
N VAL A 332 10.35 26.41 19.51
CA VAL A 332 9.95 26.75 20.88
C VAL A 332 10.86 26.11 21.91
N ASP A 333 10.92 26.68 23.11
CA ASP A 333 11.53 26.06 24.28
C ASP A 333 10.59 25.00 24.91
N GLY A 334 11.07 24.26 25.92
CA GLY A 334 10.26 23.24 26.60
C GLY A 334 9.02 23.77 27.35
N LYS A 335 8.86 25.10 27.45
CA LYS A 335 7.67 25.77 28.01
C LYS A 335 6.75 26.31 26.93
N GLY A 336 7.04 26.03 25.66
CA GLY A 336 6.25 26.48 24.51
C GLY A 336 6.48 27.93 24.12
N LYS A 337 7.50 28.60 24.67
CA LYS A 337 7.82 29.98 24.29
C LYS A 337 8.62 29.99 22.99
N LEU A 338 8.25 30.87 22.06
CA LEU A 338 8.98 31.11 20.81
C LEU A 338 10.46 31.46 21.08
N VAL A 339 11.36 30.71 20.46
CA VAL A 339 12.81 30.96 20.46
C VAL A 339 13.20 31.69 19.18
N TRP A 340 12.86 31.11 18.03
CA TRP A 340 13.08 31.68 16.70
C TRP A 340 12.03 31.16 15.71
N GLN A 341 11.82 31.91 14.62
CA GLN A 341 10.99 31.49 13.49
C GLN A 341 11.67 31.84 12.17
N GLU A 342 11.39 31.08 11.12
CA GLU A 342 11.78 31.36 9.74
C GLU A 342 10.54 31.26 8.85
N ASP A 343 10.13 32.38 8.25
CA ASP A 343 8.94 32.53 7.41
C ASP A 343 9.27 33.02 5.98
N GLY A 344 10.57 33.19 5.68
CA GLY A 344 11.08 33.60 4.37
C GLY A 344 11.56 32.44 3.51
N LEU A 345 11.42 31.19 3.97
CA LEU A 345 11.88 30.01 3.24
C LEU A 345 10.90 29.65 2.12
N GLY A 346 11.30 29.93 0.88
CA GLY A 346 10.46 29.71 -0.31
C GLY A 346 10.83 30.69 -1.43
N GLY A 347 9.96 30.77 -2.43
CA GLY A 347 10.13 31.60 -3.60
C GLY A 347 8.89 32.42 -3.92
N LYS A 348 8.52 32.46 -5.21
CA LYS A 348 7.38 33.26 -5.70
C LYS A 348 6.08 32.47 -5.85
N GLN A 349 6.12 31.16 -5.59
CA GLN A 349 4.98 30.25 -5.68
C GLN A 349 4.79 29.53 -4.34
N ASP A 350 3.90 28.54 -4.29
CA ASP A 350 3.63 27.81 -3.07
C ASP A 350 4.79 26.92 -2.67
N ASP A 351 5.24 27.12 -1.44
CA ASP A 351 6.29 26.35 -0.77
C ASP A 351 5.80 25.94 0.62
N GLU A 352 6.03 24.68 0.99
CA GLU A 352 5.64 24.14 2.29
C GLU A 352 6.61 23.05 2.77
N LEU A 353 6.68 22.84 4.08
CA LEU A 353 7.37 21.71 4.71
C LEU A 353 6.34 20.79 5.36
N THR A 354 6.43 19.49 5.08
CA THR A 354 5.45 18.49 5.54
C THR A 354 6.00 17.62 6.67
N ALA A 355 7.32 17.42 6.73
CA ALA A 355 7.93 16.53 7.70
C ALA A 355 9.28 17.06 8.22
N ALA A 356 9.62 16.69 9.46
CA ALA A 356 10.83 17.11 10.16
C ALA A 356 11.50 15.94 10.88
N ALA A 357 12.83 15.89 10.84
CA ALA A 357 13.64 14.93 11.59
C ALA A 357 14.88 15.61 12.20
N LEU A 358 15.22 15.21 13.43
CA LEU A 358 16.49 15.54 14.07
C LEU A 358 17.60 14.62 13.52
N LEU A 359 18.73 15.20 13.12
CA LEU A 359 19.90 14.45 12.67
C LEU A 359 20.79 14.03 13.86
N PRO A 360 21.57 12.93 13.71
CA PRO A 360 22.48 12.47 14.76
C PRO A 360 23.52 13.52 15.21
N ASP A 361 23.90 14.45 14.33
CA ASP A 361 24.84 15.53 14.64
C ASP A 361 24.19 16.72 15.39
N GLY A 362 22.89 16.65 15.66
CA GLY A 362 22.11 17.71 16.28
C GLY A 362 21.56 18.76 15.31
N GLY A 363 21.82 18.61 14.00
CA GLY A 363 21.18 19.41 12.96
C GLY A 363 19.74 18.96 12.68
N PHE A 364 19.07 19.66 11.79
CA PHE A 364 17.69 19.35 11.42
C PHE A 364 17.57 19.13 9.92
N VAL A 365 16.70 18.21 9.53
CA VAL A 365 16.32 18.03 8.14
C VAL A 365 14.81 18.06 7.99
N PHE A 366 14.35 18.73 6.95
CA PHE A 366 12.96 18.92 6.61
C PHE A 366 12.71 18.49 5.18
N ALA A 367 11.54 17.93 4.91
CA ALA A 367 11.06 17.69 3.55
C ALA A 367 9.71 18.37 3.35
N GLY A 368 9.41 18.72 2.10
CA GLY A 368 8.09 19.21 1.72
C GLY A 368 7.94 19.34 0.22
N THR A 369 7.10 20.27 -0.21
CA THR A 369 6.83 20.51 -1.63
C THR A 369 7.07 21.97 -1.97
N THR A 370 7.69 22.21 -3.13
CA THR A 370 7.95 23.53 -3.70
C THR A 370 7.40 23.61 -5.11
N SER A 371 6.73 24.72 -5.44
CA SER A 371 6.38 25.07 -6.83
C SER A 371 7.26 26.20 -7.38
N SER A 372 8.19 26.69 -6.56
CA SER A 372 8.94 27.89 -6.86
C SER A 372 10.09 27.63 -7.83
N LYS A 373 10.00 28.22 -9.03
CA LYS A 373 11.08 28.17 -10.02
C LYS A 373 12.42 28.72 -9.53
N SER A 374 12.42 29.63 -8.54
CA SER A 374 13.65 30.11 -7.91
C SER A 374 14.40 29.02 -7.13
N GLU A 375 13.71 27.94 -6.76
CA GLU A 375 14.28 26.73 -6.17
C GLU A 375 14.64 25.69 -7.24
N ASN A 376 14.49 26.04 -8.53
CA ASN A 376 14.64 25.15 -9.69
C ASN A 376 13.59 24.03 -9.76
N ALA A 377 12.36 24.31 -9.28
CA ALA A 377 11.25 23.38 -9.44
C ALA A 377 10.63 23.45 -10.85
N ASP A 378 10.39 22.28 -11.46
CA ASP A 378 9.75 22.08 -12.76
C ASP A 378 8.29 21.56 -12.59
N GLY A 379 7.62 22.04 -11.54
CA GLY A 379 6.30 21.60 -11.12
C GLY A 379 6.16 21.76 -9.61
N GLN A 380 5.28 20.99 -9.00
CA GLN A 380 5.36 20.71 -7.56
C GLN A 380 6.42 19.65 -7.37
N ASP A 381 7.57 19.98 -6.78
CA ASP A 381 8.69 19.07 -6.57
C ASP A 381 8.98 18.87 -5.09
N ILE A 382 9.65 17.78 -4.75
CA ILE A 382 10.14 17.57 -3.40
C ILE A 382 11.34 18.49 -3.18
N TRP A 383 11.34 19.21 -2.07
CA TRP A 383 12.55 19.87 -1.58
C TRP A 383 12.92 19.35 -0.19
N VAL A 384 14.21 19.20 0.04
CA VAL A 384 14.80 18.78 1.29
C VAL A 384 15.74 19.87 1.77
N VAL A 385 15.54 20.31 3.00
CA VAL A 385 16.22 21.45 3.60
C VAL A 385 16.92 20.99 4.87
N ARG A 386 18.24 21.20 4.95
CA ARG A 386 19.04 20.87 6.14
C ARG A 386 19.55 22.14 6.81
N TYR A 387 19.28 22.25 8.09
CA TYR A 387 19.86 23.27 8.97
C TYR A 387 20.99 22.65 9.80
N ASN A 388 22.02 23.47 10.07
CA ASN A 388 23.06 23.09 11.02
C ASN A 388 22.49 22.95 12.44
N ARG A 389 23.26 22.30 13.31
CA ARG A 389 22.99 22.27 14.75
C ARG A 389 22.96 23.68 15.34
N GLU A 390 22.14 23.90 16.37
CA GLU A 390 21.97 25.20 17.03
C GLU A 390 23.22 25.64 17.82
N PHE A 391 24.08 24.69 18.20
CA PHE A 391 25.26 24.94 19.02
C PHE A 391 26.52 24.38 18.35
N ASP A 392 27.57 25.19 18.23
CA ASP A 392 28.87 24.74 17.74
C ASP A 392 29.52 23.78 18.75
N VAL A 393 30.06 22.67 18.23
CA VAL A 393 30.81 21.70 19.04
C VAL A 393 32.19 22.26 19.32
N ASN A 394 32.32 23.05 20.39
CA ASN A 394 33.60 23.56 20.87
C ASN A 394 34.16 22.69 22.01
N THR A 395 34.05 21.36 21.89
CA THR A 395 34.51 20.42 22.93
C THR A 395 35.93 19.95 22.65
N ALA A 396 36.91 20.81 22.96
CA ALA A 396 38.28 20.36 23.24
C ALA A 396 38.39 19.60 24.59
N ILE A 397 37.29 19.52 25.34
CA ILE A 397 37.20 18.90 26.67
C ILE A 397 36.40 17.59 26.55
N PRO A 398 36.87 16.47 27.14
CA PRO A 398 36.16 15.20 27.18
C PRO A 398 34.76 15.27 27.81
N THR A 399 33.77 14.59 27.22
CA THR A 399 32.49 14.32 27.90
C THR A 399 32.62 13.09 28.80
N ASN A 400 31.78 13.02 29.83
CA ASN A 400 31.75 11.90 30.79
C ASN A 400 30.52 11.05 30.53
N LEU A 401 30.60 10.23 29.49
CA LEU A 401 29.57 9.25 29.19
C LEU A 401 29.71 8.05 30.13
N SER A 402 28.59 7.59 30.68
CA SER A 402 28.47 6.29 31.35
C SER A 402 27.52 5.39 30.55
N LEU A 403 27.81 4.11 30.58
CA LEU A 403 26.92 3.06 30.10
C LEU A 403 26.34 2.42 31.36
N GLU A 404 25.06 2.67 31.60
CA GLU A 404 24.33 2.15 32.76
C GLU A 404 23.17 1.30 32.26
N HIS A 405 22.75 0.29 33.02
CA HIS A 405 21.59 -0.55 32.73
C HIS A 405 21.66 -1.34 31.40
N PHE A 406 21.76 -2.67 31.53
CA PHE A 406 21.66 -3.60 30.41
C PHE A 406 20.52 -4.60 30.66
N GLU A 407 19.75 -4.89 29.63
CA GLU A 407 18.70 -5.91 29.67
C GLU A 407 18.56 -6.59 28.32
N LEU A 408 18.31 -7.90 28.32
CA LEU A 408 17.89 -8.67 27.15
C LEU A 408 16.36 -8.58 27.06
N LYS A 409 15.84 -7.81 26.11
CA LYS A 409 14.40 -7.68 25.87
C LYS A 409 13.89 -8.65 24.81
N ASP A 410 12.58 -8.91 24.88
CA ASP A 410 11.85 -9.91 24.08
C ASP A 410 12.17 -11.37 24.41
N ASN A 411 12.72 -11.62 25.60
CA ASN A 411 12.82 -12.96 26.18
C ASN A 411 12.37 -12.95 27.64
N SER A 412 11.46 -13.87 28.00
CA SER A 412 10.81 -13.91 29.32
C SER A 412 11.73 -14.27 30.48
N ASP A 413 12.90 -14.88 30.22
CA ASP A 413 13.82 -15.35 31.25
C ASP A 413 15.23 -14.72 31.20
N ASN A 414 15.43 -13.71 30.33
CA ASN A 414 16.74 -13.06 30.09
C ASN A 414 17.87 -14.03 29.65
N VAL A 415 17.55 -15.23 29.12
CA VAL A 415 18.53 -16.21 28.63
C VAL A 415 18.30 -16.49 27.15
N LEU A 416 19.10 -15.89 26.28
CA LEU A 416 18.93 -16.00 24.84
C LEU A 416 19.08 -17.45 24.37
N GLU A 417 17.96 -18.05 24.01
CA GLU A 417 17.95 -19.42 23.55
C GLU A 417 18.45 -19.45 22.10
N GLU A 418 19.30 -20.41 21.74
CA GLU A 418 19.72 -20.55 20.32
C GLU A 418 18.59 -20.41 19.27
N GLY A 419 18.88 -19.76 18.16
CA GLY A 419 17.91 -19.42 17.12
C GLY A 419 16.98 -18.26 17.48
N GLU A 420 16.87 -17.87 18.75
CA GLU A 420 16.11 -16.69 19.15
C GLU A 420 16.80 -15.40 18.73
N GLN A 421 15.97 -14.38 18.53
CA GLN A 421 16.39 -13.00 18.41
C GLN A 421 15.93 -12.27 19.65
N ALA A 422 16.77 -11.38 20.13
CA ALA A 422 16.43 -10.48 21.23
C ALA A 422 17.06 -9.12 20.95
N PHE A 423 16.73 -8.15 21.81
CA PHE A 423 17.39 -6.86 21.81
C PHE A 423 18.17 -6.69 23.09
N LEU A 424 19.44 -6.34 22.95
CA LEU A 424 20.21 -5.81 24.06
C LEU A 424 19.88 -4.32 24.19
N THR A 425 19.23 -3.94 25.29
CA THR A 425 18.99 -2.54 25.64
C THR A 425 20.14 -2.03 26.49
N LEU A 426 20.71 -0.89 26.11
CA LEU A 426 21.76 -0.17 26.85
C LEU A 426 21.31 1.26 27.10
N LYS A 427 21.51 1.78 28.31
CA LYS A 427 21.29 3.22 28.59
C LYS A 427 22.64 3.94 28.62
N ILE A 428 22.81 4.91 27.73
CA ILE A 428 23.96 5.81 27.73
C ILE A 428 23.55 7.05 28.49
N GLU A 429 24.29 7.43 29.52
CA GLU A 429 24.07 8.68 30.25
C GLU A 429 25.25 9.61 30.04
N ASN A 430 24.98 10.90 29.85
CA ASN A 430 26.02 11.92 29.88
C ASN A 430 26.02 12.58 31.26
N THR A 431 26.98 12.20 32.10
CA THR A 431 27.11 12.73 33.47
C THR A 431 27.91 14.02 33.53
N ALA A 432 28.42 14.51 32.40
CA ALA A 432 29.16 15.76 32.34
C ALA A 432 28.24 16.99 32.41
N ARG A 433 28.87 18.16 32.61
CA ARG A 433 28.20 19.47 32.55
C ARG A 433 28.08 20.03 31.13
N GLN A 434 28.58 19.30 30.13
CA GLN A 434 28.58 19.69 28.73
C GLN A 434 27.98 18.57 27.87
N ASP A 435 27.43 18.95 26.73
CA ASP A 435 26.79 18.03 25.81
C ASP A 435 27.81 17.16 25.07
N ALA A 436 27.38 15.95 24.69
CA ALA A 436 28.15 15.02 23.89
C ALA A 436 27.59 14.93 22.47
N TYR A 437 28.50 14.91 21.50
CA TYR A 437 28.21 14.92 20.06
C TYR A 437 28.99 13.79 19.39
N ASP A 438 28.53 13.37 18.20
CA ASP A 438 29.16 12.30 17.40
C ASP A 438 29.49 11.06 18.25
N ILE A 439 28.56 10.72 19.14
CA ILE A 439 28.68 9.59 20.03
C ILE A 439 28.59 8.33 19.20
N ASP A 440 29.56 7.44 19.33
CA ASP A 440 29.55 6.12 18.73
C ASP A 440 29.55 5.07 19.83
N LEU A 441 28.70 4.07 19.70
CA LEU A 441 28.67 2.89 20.55
C LEU A 441 29.36 1.75 19.80
N VAL A 442 30.42 1.22 20.39
CA VAL A 442 31.20 0.11 19.85
C VAL A 442 30.94 -1.13 20.69
N LEU A 443 30.60 -2.24 20.02
CA LEU A 443 30.44 -3.55 20.63
C LEU A 443 31.41 -4.55 20.02
N GLN A 444 31.99 -5.37 20.86
CA GLN A 444 32.86 -6.47 20.44
C GLN A 444 32.64 -7.71 21.29
N GLU A 445 32.72 -8.89 20.68
CA GLU A 445 32.60 -10.14 21.42
C GLU A 445 33.94 -10.51 22.05
N LYS A 446 34.01 -10.58 23.37
CA LYS A 446 35.24 -10.84 24.12
C LYS A 446 35.54 -12.34 24.26
N THR A 447 34.50 -13.15 24.40
CA THR A 447 34.61 -14.61 24.50
C THR A 447 34.92 -15.28 23.15
N ASN A 448 34.70 -14.58 22.03
CA ASN A 448 34.91 -15.09 20.66
C ASN A 448 34.25 -16.46 20.42
N THR A 449 33.08 -16.68 21.02
CA THR A 449 32.25 -17.86 20.79
C THR A 449 31.75 -17.88 19.35
N LYS A 450 31.53 -16.69 18.77
CA LYS A 450 30.87 -16.48 17.47
C LYS A 450 29.46 -17.07 17.46
N GLU A 451 28.84 -17.23 18.63
CA GLU A 451 27.49 -17.78 18.80
C GLU A 451 26.41 -16.68 18.70
N LEU A 452 26.81 -15.41 18.57
CA LEU A 452 25.92 -14.26 18.40
C LEU A 452 26.17 -13.52 17.08
N VAL A 453 25.10 -13.04 16.44
CA VAL A 453 25.16 -12.05 15.35
C VAL A 453 24.62 -10.72 15.86
N PHE A 454 25.42 -9.66 15.73
CA PHE A 454 25.09 -8.31 16.17
C PHE A 454 25.89 -7.26 15.36
N ARG A 455 25.46 -6.00 15.41
CA ARG A 455 26.22 -4.87 14.85
C ARG A 455 27.31 -4.44 15.83
N ASN A 456 28.57 -4.49 15.40
CA ASN A 456 29.74 -4.13 16.21
C ASN A 456 29.92 -2.61 16.40
N TYR A 457 29.16 -1.79 15.66
CA TYR A 457 29.27 -0.35 15.69
C TYR A 457 27.90 0.27 15.43
N GLN A 458 27.52 1.24 16.25
CA GLN A 458 26.30 2.02 16.08
C GLN A 458 26.55 3.48 16.43
N LYS A 459 26.31 4.38 15.48
CA LYS A 459 26.35 5.81 15.75
C LYS A 459 25.14 6.20 16.60
N ILE A 460 25.37 6.85 17.72
CA ILE A 460 24.36 7.33 18.68
C ILE A 460 24.04 8.81 18.45
N GLY A 461 25.04 9.57 17.99
CA GLY A 461 24.90 10.97 17.64
C GLY A 461 25.04 11.88 18.86
N PHE A 462 23.99 12.59 19.23
CA PHE A 462 24.04 13.60 20.27
C PHE A 462 23.36 13.15 21.58
N LEU A 463 23.94 13.54 22.73
CA LEU A 463 23.40 13.34 24.08
C LEU A 463 23.70 14.55 25.00
N PRO A 464 22.68 15.31 25.47
CA PRO A 464 22.90 16.47 26.32
C PRO A 464 23.52 16.15 27.68
N ALA A 465 24.14 17.14 28.31
CA ALA A 465 24.57 17.09 29.70
C ALA A 465 23.43 16.68 30.64
N GLY A 466 23.68 15.71 31.51
CA GLY A 466 22.74 15.18 32.49
C GLY A 466 21.59 14.34 31.93
N GLN A 467 21.58 14.06 30.62
CA GLN A 467 20.52 13.27 29.96
C GLN A 467 20.98 11.84 29.67
N SER A 468 20.01 10.99 29.37
CA SER A 468 20.24 9.60 28.99
C SER A 468 19.49 9.19 27.74
N LYS A 469 20.02 8.22 27.01
CA LYS A 469 19.40 7.65 25.81
C LYS A 469 19.48 6.14 25.88
N GLN A 470 18.35 5.47 25.66
CA GLN A 470 18.33 4.02 25.48
C GLN A 470 18.68 3.68 24.02
N VAL A 471 19.50 2.65 23.86
CA VAL A 471 19.96 2.12 22.58
C VAL A 471 19.62 0.65 22.55
N PHE A 472 19.10 0.19 21.42
CA PHE A 472 18.71 -1.20 21.21
C PHE A 472 19.63 -1.83 20.17
N ILE A 473 20.22 -2.97 20.53
CA ILE A 473 21.13 -3.71 19.67
C ILE A 473 20.49 -5.06 19.37
N PRO A 474 20.10 -5.32 18.10
CA PRO A 474 19.61 -6.62 17.72
C PRO A 474 20.69 -7.68 17.94
N LEU A 475 20.35 -8.72 18.69
CA LEU A 475 21.15 -9.92 18.88
C LEU A 475 20.40 -11.11 18.26
N LYS A 476 21.12 -11.95 17.52
CA LYS A 476 20.62 -13.28 17.12
C LYS A 476 21.55 -14.35 17.67
N CYS A 477 20.99 -15.30 18.39
CA CYS A 477 21.72 -16.49 18.82
C CYS A 477 21.78 -17.50 17.67
N LEU A 478 22.98 -17.95 17.31
CA LEU A 478 23.21 -18.91 16.23
C LEU A 478 22.78 -20.33 16.64
N GLU A 479 22.90 -21.30 15.74
CA GLU A 479 22.61 -22.71 16.03
C GLU A 479 23.82 -23.43 16.65
N GLY A 480 23.56 -24.45 17.48
CA GLY A 480 24.58 -25.30 18.11
C GLY A 480 25.28 -24.68 19.33
N VAL A 481 24.56 -23.87 20.11
CA VAL A 481 25.14 -23.01 21.17
C VAL A 481 25.33 -23.79 22.45
N LYS A 482 26.46 -23.59 23.12
CA LYS A 482 26.72 -24.25 24.41
C LYS A 482 26.03 -23.48 25.54
N PRO A 483 25.53 -24.16 26.58
CA PRO A 483 25.12 -23.47 27.80
C PRO A 483 26.29 -22.66 28.37
N GLY A 484 26.08 -21.37 28.59
CA GLY A 484 27.12 -20.46 29.09
C GLY A 484 26.83 -19.02 28.69
N ASP A 485 27.77 -18.11 28.97
CA ASP A 485 27.60 -16.69 28.66
C ASP A 485 28.49 -16.28 27.48
N ALA A 486 27.91 -15.61 26.48
CA ALA A 486 28.68 -14.81 25.55
C ALA A 486 28.90 -13.43 26.16
N VAL A 487 30.16 -13.02 26.30
CA VAL A 487 30.49 -11.72 26.88
C VAL A 487 30.76 -10.71 25.77
N LEU A 488 29.90 -9.71 25.67
CA LEU A 488 30.11 -8.55 24.81
C LEU A 488 30.79 -7.45 25.63
N GLU A 489 31.73 -6.75 25.02
CA GLU A 489 32.32 -5.53 25.57
C GLU A 489 31.76 -4.33 24.81
N ALA A 490 31.14 -3.40 25.53
CA ALA A 490 30.55 -2.18 24.98
C ALA A 490 31.26 -0.93 25.51
N PHE A 491 31.48 0.06 24.66
CA PHE A 491 31.96 1.38 25.09
C PHE A 491 31.48 2.47 24.14
N CYS A 492 31.38 3.69 24.65
CA CYS A 492 31.09 4.85 23.82
C CYS A 492 32.35 5.67 23.53
N THR A 493 32.40 6.29 22.36
CA THR A 493 33.29 7.41 22.06
C THR A 493 32.49 8.65 21.68
N ASP A 494 33.04 9.85 21.81
CA ASP A 494 32.40 11.11 21.39
C ASP A 494 33.27 11.91 20.40
N ALA A 495 32.80 13.09 19.97
CA ALA A 495 33.53 14.02 19.11
C ALA A 495 34.91 14.44 19.65
N SER A 496 35.08 14.44 20.98
CA SER A 496 36.37 14.74 21.63
C SER A 496 37.34 13.55 21.60
N ARG A 497 36.88 12.40 21.08
CA ARG A 497 37.55 11.09 21.12
C ARG A 497 37.76 10.57 22.54
N SER A 498 37.01 11.10 23.50
CA SER A 498 36.90 10.50 24.83
C SER A 498 36.29 9.12 24.66
N ARG A 499 36.76 8.15 25.45
CA ARG A 499 36.24 6.79 25.46
C ARG A 499 35.76 6.46 26.87
N THR A 500 34.55 5.94 26.99
CA THR A 500 34.05 5.42 28.28
C THR A 500 34.85 4.20 28.70
N PRO A 501 34.97 3.92 30.01
CA PRO A 501 35.36 2.59 30.46
C PRO A 501 34.49 1.54 29.75
N PRO A 502 35.09 0.46 29.21
CA PRO A 502 34.31 -0.60 28.62
C PRO A 502 33.46 -1.30 29.68
N VAL A 503 32.23 -1.62 29.31
CA VAL A 503 31.29 -2.40 30.12
C VAL A 503 31.19 -3.80 29.52
N GLU A 504 31.42 -4.81 30.34
CA GLU A 504 31.18 -6.21 29.96
C GLU A 504 29.71 -6.55 30.17
N LEU A 505 29.13 -7.19 29.17
CA LEU A 505 27.73 -7.55 29.08
C LEU A 505 27.66 -9.07 28.90
N SER A 506 27.22 -9.77 29.94
CA SER A 506 26.94 -11.20 29.83
C SER A 506 25.61 -11.37 29.11
N VAL A 507 25.64 -12.10 27.99
CA VAL A 507 24.45 -12.59 27.29
C VAL A 507 24.35 -14.08 27.62
N PRO A 508 23.49 -14.49 28.57
CA PRO A 508 23.34 -15.89 28.92
C PRO A 508 22.74 -16.61 27.73
N LEU A 509 23.41 -17.67 27.31
CA LEU A 509 23.02 -18.53 26.21
C LEU A 509 22.63 -19.88 26.77
N LYS A 510 21.52 -20.41 26.27
CA LYS A 510 21.14 -21.80 26.54
C LYS A 510 20.71 -22.50 25.25
N PRO A 511 20.93 -23.81 25.17
CA PRO A 511 20.19 -24.65 24.26
C PRO A 511 18.69 -24.67 24.66
N LEU A 512 17.80 -24.68 23.66
CA LEU A 512 16.69 -25.58 23.43
C LEU A 512 16.19 -26.42 24.57
N ASN A 513 15.78 -25.86 25.69
CA ASN A 513 15.22 -26.68 26.73
C ASN A 513 13.73 -26.85 26.46
N LEU A 514 13.47 -27.79 25.56
CA LEU A 514 12.13 -28.15 25.17
C LEU A 514 11.58 -29.14 26.17
N PRO A 515 10.40 -28.87 26.75
CA PRO A 515 9.72 -29.86 27.56
C PRO A 515 9.65 -31.16 26.76
N SER A 516 9.95 -32.29 27.40
CA SER A 516 9.83 -33.62 26.81
C SER A 516 8.38 -34.00 26.43
N ASP A 517 7.46 -33.03 26.54
CA ASP A 517 6.05 -33.11 26.28
C ASP A 517 5.44 -31.97 25.41
N TYR A 518 6.23 -31.11 24.75
CA TYR A 518 5.73 -29.94 24.00
C TYR A 518 4.94 -30.25 22.69
N LEU A 519 3.76 -29.64 22.51
CA LEU A 519 2.96 -29.67 21.27
C LEU A 519 2.14 -28.37 21.11
N ASP A 520 2.41 -27.57 20.06
CA ASP A 520 1.68 -26.32 19.76
C ASP A 520 0.96 -26.35 18.40
N VAL A 521 0.01 -25.44 18.18
CA VAL A 521 -0.62 -25.21 16.87
C VAL A 521 -0.94 -23.72 16.70
N GLN A 522 -0.51 -23.16 15.58
CA GLN A 522 -0.74 -21.75 15.22
C GLN A 522 -1.20 -21.65 13.77
N TRP A 523 -2.29 -20.92 13.53
CA TRP A 523 -2.71 -20.59 12.17
C TRP A 523 -1.68 -19.67 11.48
N LEU A 524 -1.27 -20.05 10.27
CA LEU A 524 -0.55 -19.19 9.34
C LEU A 524 -1.51 -18.60 8.30
N ASP A 525 -2.54 -19.36 7.91
CA ASP A 525 -3.62 -18.97 7.00
C ASP A 525 -4.91 -19.72 7.36
N PRO A 526 -6.00 -19.02 7.74
CA PRO A 526 -6.16 -17.56 7.74
C PRO A 526 -5.44 -16.88 8.92
N ALA A 527 -4.99 -15.64 8.70
CA ALA A 527 -4.56 -14.77 9.78
C ALA A 527 -5.78 -14.31 10.61
N PRO A 528 -5.68 -14.22 11.95
CA PRO A 528 -6.82 -13.83 12.78
C PRO A 528 -7.28 -12.41 12.46
N ILE A 529 -8.53 -12.26 12.03
CA ILE A 529 -9.18 -10.97 11.84
C ILE A 529 -10.00 -10.67 13.10
N LYS A 530 -9.79 -9.55 13.81
CA LYS A 530 -10.64 -9.17 14.99
C LYS A 530 -10.79 -10.24 16.10
N GLY A 531 -9.83 -11.16 16.27
CA GLY A 531 -10.01 -12.30 17.19
C GLY A 531 -11.14 -13.27 16.81
N ILE A 532 -11.78 -13.08 15.65
CA ILE A 532 -12.75 -13.98 15.01
C ILE A 532 -12.17 -14.36 13.66
N MET A 533 -11.67 -15.58 13.54
CA MET A 533 -11.10 -16.03 12.28
C MET A 533 -12.26 -16.21 11.27
N GLN A 534 -12.34 -15.32 10.28
CA GLN A 534 -13.33 -15.34 9.21
C GLN A 534 -12.64 -15.06 7.87
N ALA A 535 -12.96 -15.82 6.83
CA ALA A 535 -12.48 -15.61 5.47
C ALA A 535 -13.64 -15.67 4.47
N GLU A 536 -13.68 -14.76 3.50
CA GLU A 536 -14.51 -14.91 2.32
C GLU A 536 -13.63 -15.41 1.19
N VAL A 537 -14.04 -16.50 0.53
CA VAL A 537 -13.25 -17.09 -0.55
C VAL A 537 -14.11 -17.34 -1.76
N LYS A 538 -13.52 -17.15 -2.95
CA LYS A 538 -14.19 -17.41 -4.21
C LYS A 538 -13.89 -18.78 -4.77
N THR A 539 -12.85 -19.47 -4.31
CA THR A 539 -12.56 -20.83 -4.76
C THR A 539 -13.24 -21.84 -3.85
N GLY A 540 -13.86 -22.87 -4.44
CA GLY A 540 -14.38 -24.01 -3.68
C GLY A 540 -13.28 -24.84 -3.00
N LYS A 541 -12.03 -24.48 -3.26
CA LYS A 541 -10.84 -24.99 -2.59
C LYS A 541 -10.24 -23.89 -1.74
N TYR A 542 -9.98 -24.19 -0.47
CA TYR A 542 -9.26 -23.27 0.40
C TYR A 542 -8.10 -23.99 1.07
N THR A 543 -6.90 -23.44 0.91
CA THR A 543 -5.70 -24.01 1.49
C THR A 543 -5.49 -23.44 2.88
N ILE A 544 -5.67 -24.29 3.88
CA ILE A 544 -5.31 -23.95 5.24
C ILE A 544 -3.83 -24.20 5.47
N ARG A 545 -3.20 -23.32 6.24
CA ARG A 545 -1.80 -23.47 6.65
C ARG A 545 -1.68 -23.22 8.13
N LEU A 546 -0.96 -24.10 8.79
CA LEU A 546 -0.67 -23.95 10.19
C LEU A 546 0.74 -24.42 10.49
N ARG A 547 1.33 -23.75 11.48
CA ARG A 547 2.60 -24.15 12.07
C ARG A 547 2.30 -24.96 13.31
N THR A 548 2.99 -26.08 13.43
CA THR A 548 3.00 -26.86 14.65
C THR A 548 4.43 -27.21 14.99
N ARG A 549 4.68 -27.26 16.29
CA ARG A 549 5.96 -27.61 16.86
C ARG A 549 5.70 -28.74 17.84
N SER A 550 6.47 -29.82 17.75
CA SER A 550 6.34 -30.97 18.62
C SER A 550 7.69 -31.50 19.08
N ASP A 551 7.76 -31.91 20.32
CA ASP A 551 8.85 -32.70 20.92
C ASP A 551 9.06 -34.09 20.28
N ARG A 552 8.09 -34.57 19.50
CA ARG A 552 8.11 -35.86 18.81
C ARG A 552 7.83 -35.68 17.34
N LYS A 553 8.36 -36.59 16.52
CA LYS A 553 8.06 -36.59 15.09
C LYS A 553 6.56 -36.70 14.88
N LEU A 554 6.01 -35.74 14.15
CA LEU A 554 4.65 -35.81 13.68
C LEU A 554 4.63 -36.44 12.29
N ASN A 555 3.56 -37.14 11.99
CA ASN A 555 3.26 -37.60 10.66
C ASN A 555 1.80 -37.22 10.37
N ARG A 556 1.36 -37.42 9.12
CA ARG A 556 0.04 -36.98 8.67
C ARG A 556 -1.12 -37.58 9.48
N SER A 557 -0.99 -38.80 10.04
CA SER A 557 -2.08 -39.42 10.81
C SER A 557 -2.35 -38.73 12.14
N HIS A 558 -1.43 -37.87 12.61
CA HIS A 558 -1.63 -37.07 13.80
C HIS A 558 -2.54 -35.86 13.58
N PHE A 559 -2.87 -35.49 12.33
CA PHE A 559 -3.68 -34.32 12.02
C PHE A 559 -5.09 -34.76 11.62
N THR A 560 -6.09 -34.20 12.30
CA THR A 560 -7.49 -34.34 11.95
C THR A 560 -8.06 -32.97 11.65
N VAL A 561 -8.46 -32.74 10.41
CA VAL A 561 -9.22 -31.54 10.03
C VAL A 561 -10.69 -31.80 10.33
N LEU A 562 -11.34 -30.88 11.03
CA LEU A 562 -12.78 -30.86 11.23
C LEU A 562 -13.37 -29.78 10.32
N LEU A 563 -14.26 -30.18 9.41
CA LEU A 563 -15.02 -29.27 8.55
C LEU A 563 -16.50 -29.38 8.92
N ASN A 564 -17.08 -28.27 9.38
CA ASN A 564 -18.43 -28.18 9.91
C ASN A 564 -18.69 -29.16 11.08
N GLY A 565 -17.68 -29.33 11.95
CA GLY A 565 -17.73 -30.20 13.13
C GLY A 565 -17.45 -31.68 12.85
N GLU A 566 -17.41 -32.09 11.58
CA GLU A 566 -17.19 -33.49 11.18
C GLU A 566 -15.74 -33.71 10.70
N PRO A 567 -15.14 -34.88 10.99
CA PRO A 567 -13.85 -35.24 10.43
C PRO A 567 -13.86 -35.18 8.90
N TYR A 568 -13.11 -34.23 8.35
CA TYR A 568 -12.93 -34.11 6.91
C TYR A 568 -11.96 -35.21 6.46
N LYS A 569 -12.47 -36.14 5.65
CA LYS A 569 -11.64 -37.23 5.11
C LYS A 569 -10.53 -36.61 4.27
N VAL A 570 -9.30 -36.80 4.73
CA VAL A 570 -8.08 -36.47 3.98
C VAL A 570 -8.07 -37.33 2.71
N GLY A 571 -8.66 -36.82 1.64
CA GLY A 571 -8.69 -37.46 0.34
C GLY A 571 -7.31 -37.38 -0.28
N ALA A 572 -6.53 -38.45 -0.22
CA ALA A 572 -5.28 -38.54 -0.96
C ALA A 572 -5.58 -38.49 -2.48
N LYS A 573 -5.45 -37.30 -3.07
CA LYS A 573 -5.05 -37.11 -4.46
C LYS A 573 -3.64 -36.52 -4.45
N ALA A 574 -2.78 -37.04 -5.34
CA ALA A 574 -1.39 -36.61 -5.47
C ALA A 574 -1.32 -35.08 -5.69
N GLY A 575 -0.64 -34.36 -4.80
CA GLY A 575 -0.51 -32.91 -4.95
C GLY A 575 -0.15 -32.12 -3.69
N GLU A 576 -1.10 -31.86 -2.80
CA GLU A 576 -0.94 -30.73 -1.85
C GLU A 576 -1.52 -30.98 -0.45
N THR A 577 -0.96 -31.98 0.24
CA THR A 577 -0.98 -32.02 1.72
C THR A 577 0.43 -32.26 2.22
N ASP A 578 1.28 -31.24 2.15
CA ASP A 578 2.63 -31.37 2.69
C ASP A 578 2.62 -30.94 4.16
N LEU A 579 2.66 -31.96 5.01
CA LEU A 579 3.35 -31.83 6.29
C LEU A 579 4.83 -31.63 5.95
N ALA A 580 5.21 -30.38 5.76
CA ALA A 580 6.59 -30.00 5.49
C ALA A 580 7.34 -30.02 6.82
N ASP A 581 8.27 -30.96 6.96
CA ASP A 581 9.31 -30.89 7.98
C ASP A 581 10.13 -29.63 7.70
N LYS A 582 9.96 -28.60 8.53
CA LYS A 582 10.72 -27.34 8.43
C LYS A 582 12.07 -27.45 9.12
N GLY A 583 12.53 -28.69 9.28
CA GLY A 583 13.66 -29.03 10.07
C GLY A 583 13.29 -29.18 11.52
N LYS A 584 14.34 -29.44 12.26
CA LYS A 584 14.30 -29.58 13.69
C LYS A 584 14.98 -28.33 14.25
N ALA A 585 14.25 -27.53 15.01
CA ALA A 585 14.90 -26.54 15.87
C ALA A 585 15.26 -27.27 17.16
N ARG A 586 16.51 -27.74 17.23
CA ARG A 586 17.06 -28.56 18.32
C ARG A 586 16.35 -29.90 18.53
N ASP A 587 15.47 -30.05 19.53
CA ASP A 587 14.67 -31.27 19.81
C ASP A 587 13.20 -31.18 19.40
N ILE A 588 12.75 -30.01 18.95
CA ILE A 588 11.42 -29.83 18.40
C ILE A 588 11.47 -30.03 16.91
N PHE A 589 10.57 -30.89 16.45
CA PHE A 589 10.21 -30.99 15.06
C PHE A 589 9.23 -29.87 14.75
N ILE A 590 9.62 -29.00 13.82
CA ILE A 590 8.74 -27.95 13.32
C ILE A 590 8.12 -28.48 12.05
N TYR A 591 6.80 -28.43 11.99
CA TYR A 591 6.08 -28.74 10.79
C TYR A 591 5.22 -27.57 10.36
N GLU A 592 5.20 -27.31 9.07
CA GLU A 592 4.07 -26.61 8.48
C GLU A 592 3.16 -27.67 7.89
N TYR A 593 1.93 -27.72 8.37
CA TYR A 593 0.91 -28.56 7.79
C TYR A 593 0.01 -27.70 6.92
N THR A 594 -0.10 -28.17 5.68
CA THR A 594 -0.94 -27.57 4.65
C THR A 594 -2.03 -28.57 4.29
N ASN A 595 -3.27 -28.11 4.17
CA ASN A 595 -4.36 -28.93 3.68
C ASN A 595 -5.30 -28.10 2.82
N GLN A 596 -5.70 -28.65 1.68
CA GLN A 596 -6.69 -28.04 0.80
C GLN A 596 -8.07 -28.61 1.13
N LEU A 597 -8.98 -27.73 1.50
CA LEU A 597 -10.36 -28.05 1.87
C LEU A 597 -11.27 -27.86 0.68
N ASP A 598 -12.14 -28.83 0.41
CA ASP A 598 -13.30 -28.64 -0.47
C ASP A 598 -14.45 -28.03 0.34
N LEU A 599 -14.76 -26.77 0.06
CA LEU A 599 -15.80 -26.01 0.71
C LEU A 599 -17.16 -26.25 0.04
N LYS A 600 -18.22 -26.15 0.85
CA LYS A 600 -19.60 -26.10 0.34
C LYS A 600 -20.04 -24.65 0.22
N ALA A 601 -20.88 -24.34 -0.76
CA ALA A 601 -21.45 -23.00 -0.90
C ALA A 601 -22.12 -22.55 0.41
N GLY A 602 -21.91 -21.28 0.77
CA GLY A 602 -22.29 -20.70 2.05
C GLY A 602 -21.20 -20.85 3.11
N LYS A 603 -21.64 -20.92 4.37
CA LYS A 603 -20.76 -20.87 5.54
C LYS A 603 -20.17 -22.24 5.87
N ASN A 604 -18.86 -22.28 6.06
CA ASN A 604 -18.07 -23.43 6.46
C ASN A 604 -17.33 -23.11 7.76
N THR A 605 -17.19 -24.05 8.69
CA THR A 605 -16.38 -23.89 9.92
C THR A 605 -15.24 -24.89 9.93
N VAL A 606 -14.04 -24.46 10.26
CA VAL A 606 -12.82 -25.27 10.18
C VAL A 606 -12.06 -25.27 11.51
N GLN A 607 -11.60 -26.44 11.93
CA GLN A 607 -10.64 -26.64 13.02
C GLN A 607 -9.63 -27.71 12.64
N VAL A 608 -8.43 -27.65 13.23
CA VAL A 608 -7.45 -28.74 13.13
C VAL A 608 -7.07 -29.22 14.52
N VAL A 609 -7.18 -30.53 14.70
CA VAL A 609 -6.78 -31.26 15.88
C VAL A 609 -5.48 -31.97 15.57
N ILE A 610 -4.47 -31.80 16.42
CA ILE A 610 -3.20 -32.50 16.34
C ILE A 610 -3.10 -33.44 17.55
N GLN A 611 -2.98 -34.74 17.31
CA GLN A 611 -2.90 -35.74 18.36
C GLN A 611 -1.72 -36.69 18.15
N ASN A 612 -0.88 -36.84 19.18
CA ASN A 612 0.26 -37.75 19.19
C ASN A 612 0.30 -38.51 20.54
N GLY A 613 -0.19 -39.74 20.55
CA GLY A 613 -0.44 -40.51 21.79
C GLY A 613 -1.57 -39.89 22.63
N ASP A 614 -1.31 -39.68 23.92
CA ASP A 614 -2.27 -39.07 24.87
C ASP A 614 -2.40 -37.54 24.73
N LYS A 615 -1.53 -36.90 23.93
CA LYS A 615 -1.51 -35.44 23.78
C LYS A 615 -2.40 -34.98 22.64
N LYS A 616 -3.16 -33.90 22.87
CA LYS A 616 -4.05 -33.29 21.89
C LYS A 616 -3.94 -31.76 21.95
N ALA A 617 -3.62 -31.14 20.82
CA ALA A 617 -3.75 -29.70 20.60
C ALA A 617 -4.90 -29.45 19.61
N THR A 618 -5.62 -28.35 19.76
CA THR A 618 -6.73 -27.99 18.85
C THR A 618 -6.62 -26.51 18.51
N SER A 619 -6.66 -26.21 17.21
CA SER A 619 -6.63 -24.83 16.74
C SER A 619 -7.92 -24.10 17.15
N PRO A 620 -7.89 -22.76 17.27
CA PRO A 620 -9.12 -21.97 17.26
C PRO A 620 -9.95 -22.29 16.01
N ALA A 621 -11.28 -22.24 16.14
CA ALA A 621 -12.19 -22.39 15.01
C ALA A 621 -12.17 -21.13 14.14
N PHE A 622 -12.29 -21.32 12.83
CA PHE A 622 -12.53 -20.23 11.91
C PHE A 622 -13.64 -20.53 10.92
N GLU A 623 -14.28 -19.49 10.42
CA GLU A 623 -15.40 -19.58 9.48
C GLU A 623 -14.96 -19.13 8.09
N ILE A 624 -15.42 -19.84 7.06
CA ILE A 624 -15.20 -19.49 5.65
C ILE A 624 -16.55 -19.36 4.97
N GLU A 625 -16.81 -18.21 4.37
CA GLU A 625 -17.95 -18.03 3.47
C GLU A 625 -17.49 -18.22 2.02
N TYR A 626 -18.03 -19.23 1.35
CA TYR A 626 -17.72 -19.57 -0.03
C TYR A 626 -18.94 -19.32 -0.92
N SER A 627 -18.74 -18.53 -1.99
CA SER A 627 -19.72 -18.35 -3.07
C SER A 627 -19.25 -19.12 -4.30
N ASP A 628 -20.09 -20.02 -4.81
CA ASP A 628 -19.86 -20.78 -6.04
C ASP A 628 -20.21 -19.98 -7.31
N LYS A 629 -20.76 -18.78 -7.16
CA LYS A 629 -21.04 -17.88 -8.28
C LYS A 629 -19.74 -17.24 -8.82
N PRO A 630 -19.55 -17.19 -10.14
CA PRO A 630 -18.40 -16.53 -10.75
C PRO A 630 -18.50 -15.01 -10.66
N ASN A 631 -17.36 -14.30 -10.68
CA ASN A 631 -17.38 -12.88 -11.03
C ASN A 631 -17.40 -12.71 -12.55
N LEU A 632 -17.96 -11.60 -13.00
CA LEU A 632 -17.92 -11.16 -14.39
C LEU A 632 -16.99 -9.95 -14.52
N HIS A 633 -16.01 -10.03 -15.40
CA HIS A 633 -15.11 -8.93 -15.73
C HIS A 633 -15.34 -8.50 -17.16
N ILE A 634 -15.78 -7.26 -17.39
CA ILE A 634 -16.06 -6.73 -18.72
C ILE A 634 -15.04 -5.65 -19.06
N LEU A 635 -14.38 -5.81 -20.21
CA LEU A 635 -13.58 -4.78 -20.85
C LEU A 635 -14.19 -4.46 -22.21
N ALA A 636 -14.91 -3.34 -22.29
CA ALA A 636 -15.50 -2.87 -23.54
C ALA A 636 -14.69 -1.70 -24.11
N ILE A 637 -14.25 -1.82 -25.36
CA ILE A 637 -13.42 -0.85 -26.06
C ILE A 637 -14.14 -0.42 -27.34
N GLY A 638 -14.34 0.88 -27.51
CA GLY A 638 -14.97 1.46 -28.68
C GLY A 638 -14.11 2.56 -29.28
N ILE A 639 -13.70 2.42 -30.53
CA ILE A 639 -12.78 3.35 -31.19
C ILE A 639 -13.55 4.18 -32.22
N GLU A 640 -13.74 5.47 -31.97
CA GLU A 640 -14.31 6.46 -32.88
C GLU A 640 -13.53 6.47 -34.20
N HIS A 641 -14.22 6.70 -35.31
CA HIS A 641 -13.59 6.92 -36.61
C HIS A 641 -14.43 7.94 -37.37
N ASP A 642 -13.85 8.68 -38.30
CA ASP A 642 -14.60 9.69 -39.07
C ASP A 642 -15.72 9.07 -39.92
N ASP A 643 -15.58 7.79 -40.27
CA ASP A 643 -16.48 7.02 -41.12
C ASP A 643 -17.28 5.92 -40.39
N LEU A 644 -17.04 5.66 -39.09
CA LEU A 644 -17.87 4.79 -38.24
C LEU A 644 -18.51 5.59 -37.11
N LYS A 645 -19.85 5.57 -37.03
CA LYS A 645 -20.60 6.49 -36.16
C LYS A 645 -20.88 5.94 -34.76
N PHE A 646 -20.85 4.62 -34.56
CA PHE A 646 -21.42 4.03 -33.34
C PHE A 646 -20.44 3.24 -32.47
N THR A 647 -19.20 3.04 -32.88
CA THR A 647 -18.21 2.21 -32.15
C THR A 647 -18.07 2.53 -30.66
N THR A 648 -17.99 3.81 -30.28
CA THR A 648 -17.91 4.23 -28.87
C THR A 648 -19.20 4.00 -28.11
N LYS A 649 -20.34 4.13 -28.79
CA LYS A 649 -21.68 3.90 -28.22
C LYS A 649 -21.94 2.40 -28.05
N ASP A 650 -21.52 1.59 -29.02
CA ASP A 650 -21.59 0.13 -28.98
C ASP A 650 -20.89 -0.41 -27.74
N ALA A 651 -19.65 0.03 -27.47
CA ALA A 651 -18.90 -0.38 -26.28
C ALA A 651 -19.60 0.02 -24.97
N LYS A 652 -20.16 1.24 -24.90
CA LYS A 652 -20.89 1.72 -23.73
C LYS A 652 -22.18 0.94 -23.51
N ASP A 653 -22.99 0.75 -24.55
CA ASP A 653 -24.28 0.06 -24.45
C ASP A 653 -24.09 -1.43 -24.14
N PHE A 654 -23.09 -2.07 -24.74
CA PHE A 654 -22.72 -3.45 -24.41
C PHE A 654 -22.37 -3.57 -22.93
N ALA A 655 -21.41 -2.78 -22.43
CA ALA A 655 -21.01 -2.84 -21.02
C ALA A 655 -22.17 -2.50 -20.06
N ASN A 656 -22.97 -1.49 -20.40
CA ASN A 656 -24.11 -1.07 -19.59
C ASN A 656 -25.21 -2.13 -19.50
N SER A 657 -25.33 -3.03 -20.49
CA SER A 657 -26.32 -4.10 -20.46
C SER A 657 -26.12 -5.04 -19.27
N PHE A 658 -24.89 -5.20 -18.79
CA PHE A 658 -24.57 -6.04 -17.63
C PHE A 658 -24.78 -5.34 -16.28
N LYS A 659 -25.16 -4.06 -16.26
CA LYS A 659 -25.52 -3.37 -15.01
C LYS A 659 -26.76 -4.03 -14.39
N GLY A 660 -26.58 -4.59 -13.20
CA GLY A 660 -27.65 -5.28 -12.47
C GLY A 660 -27.68 -6.80 -12.67
N GLN A 661 -26.62 -7.38 -13.26
CA GLN A 661 -26.35 -8.82 -13.22
C GLN A 661 -25.65 -9.26 -11.90
N ASP A 662 -25.28 -8.31 -11.04
CA ASP A 662 -24.79 -8.55 -9.67
C ASP A 662 -25.81 -9.33 -8.84
N GLY A 663 -25.37 -10.44 -8.22
CA GLY A 663 -26.19 -11.30 -7.39
C GLY A 663 -27.11 -12.25 -8.16
N LEU A 664 -27.21 -12.11 -9.48
CA LEU A 664 -27.95 -13.01 -10.38
C LEU A 664 -27.07 -14.23 -10.75
N LEU A 665 -26.68 -14.36 -12.02
CA LEU A 665 -25.68 -15.34 -12.47
C LEU A 665 -24.29 -15.13 -11.85
N TYR A 666 -23.95 -13.88 -11.51
CA TYR A 666 -22.63 -13.50 -11.06
C TYR A 666 -22.65 -13.00 -9.63
N ASP A 667 -21.57 -13.23 -8.90
CA ASP A 667 -21.39 -12.68 -7.57
C ASP A 667 -21.17 -11.16 -7.63
N LYS A 668 -20.26 -10.73 -8.51
CA LYS A 668 -19.95 -9.33 -8.83
C LYS A 668 -19.67 -9.14 -10.33
N VAL A 669 -20.01 -7.97 -10.83
CA VAL A 669 -19.77 -7.51 -12.20
C VAL A 669 -18.84 -6.29 -12.16
N TYR A 670 -17.63 -6.46 -12.68
CA TYR A 670 -16.64 -5.41 -12.86
C TYR A 670 -16.71 -4.88 -14.28
N LEU A 671 -17.01 -3.59 -14.45
CA LEU A 671 -17.16 -2.96 -15.76
C LEU A 671 -16.04 -1.95 -16.01
N THR A 672 -15.28 -2.18 -17.08
CA THR A 672 -14.33 -1.21 -17.63
C THR A 672 -14.75 -0.87 -19.05
N THR A 673 -14.90 0.42 -19.35
CA THR A 673 -15.22 0.90 -20.70
C THR A 673 -14.18 1.93 -21.15
N LEU A 674 -13.56 1.69 -22.30
CA LEU A 674 -12.58 2.57 -22.93
C LEU A 674 -13.15 3.05 -24.25
N VAL A 675 -13.19 4.36 -24.48
CA VAL A 675 -13.67 4.91 -25.75
C VAL A 675 -12.75 6.02 -26.25
N SER A 676 -12.65 6.24 -27.57
CA SER A 676 -11.87 7.36 -28.10
C SER A 676 -12.25 8.69 -27.45
N GLY A 677 -11.24 9.55 -27.27
CA GLY A 677 -11.43 10.82 -26.59
C GLY A 677 -11.54 10.72 -25.06
N THR A 678 -11.55 9.53 -24.44
CA THR A 678 -11.21 9.43 -23.01
C THR A 678 -9.73 9.74 -22.83
N ARG A 679 -9.43 11.03 -22.67
CA ARG A 679 -8.15 11.47 -22.12
C ARG A 679 -7.97 10.77 -20.78
N THR A 680 -6.81 10.15 -20.57
CA THR A 680 -6.34 9.96 -19.20
C THR A 680 -6.28 11.35 -18.54
N PRO A 681 -6.56 11.47 -17.23
CA PRO A 681 -6.52 12.76 -16.53
C PRO A 681 -5.17 13.52 -16.64
N ALA A 682 -4.13 12.92 -17.25
CA ALA A 682 -2.73 13.33 -17.17
C ALA A 682 -2.18 14.14 -18.37
N GLY A 683 -2.98 14.48 -19.39
CA GLY A 683 -2.55 15.45 -20.43
C GLY A 683 -1.30 15.08 -21.26
N VAL A 684 -0.82 13.83 -21.20
CA VAL A 684 0.24 13.31 -22.09
C VAL A 684 -0.38 12.92 -23.43
N PHE A 685 0.27 13.25 -24.55
CA PHE A 685 -0.05 12.67 -25.86
C PHE A 685 0.38 11.20 -25.88
N GLN A 686 -0.39 10.34 -25.23
CA GLN A 686 -0.36 8.91 -25.52
C GLN A 686 -1.21 8.67 -26.76
N THR A 687 -0.73 7.80 -27.64
CA THR A 687 -1.55 7.41 -28.78
C THR A 687 -2.68 6.53 -28.25
N GLU A 688 -3.86 6.60 -28.86
CA GLU A 688 -4.99 5.77 -28.49
C GLU A 688 -4.63 4.28 -28.54
N GLY A 689 -3.77 3.90 -29.50
CA GLY A 689 -3.16 2.57 -29.55
C GLY A 689 -2.38 2.20 -28.28
N ASP A 690 -1.58 3.12 -27.73
CA ASP A 690 -0.81 2.88 -26.50
C ASP A 690 -1.73 2.66 -25.29
N VAL A 691 -2.86 3.38 -25.22
CA VAL A 691 -3.85 3.25 -24.15
C VAL A 691 -4.50 1.87 -24.18
N ILE A 692 -4.91 1.40 -25.36
CA ILE A 692 -5.50 0.07 -25.54
C ILE A 692 -4.49 -1.02 -25.15
N LYS A 693 -3.25 -0.93 -25.67
CA LYS A 693 -2.18 -1.89 -25.33
C LYS A 693 -1.91 -1.92 -23.83
N LYS A 694 -1.91 -0.75 -23.17
CA LYS A 694 -1.73 -0.68 -21.71
C LYS A 694 -2.89 -1.32 -20.96
N ALA A 695 -4.14 -1.07 -21.36
CA ALA A 695 -5.29 -1.67 -20.70
C ALA A 695 -5.19 -3.19 -20.65
N PHE A 696 -4.72 -3.83 -21.72
CA PHE A 696 -4.44 -5.27 -21.74
C PHE A 696 -3.22 -5.67 -20.90
N ARG A 697 -2.13 -4.89 -20.89
CA ARG A 697 -0.98 -5.14 -19.99
C ARG A 697 -1.38 -5.06 -18.51
N ASP A 698 -2.22 -4.10 -18.13
CA ASP A 698 -2.67 -3.89 -16.75
C ASP A 698 -3.56 -5.04 -16.23
N LEU A 699 -4.22 -5.81 -17.12
CA LEU A 699 -4.95 -7.02 -16.73
C LEU A 699 -4.05 -8.04 -16.03
N LYS A 700 -2.76 -8.07 -16.38
CA LYS A 700 -1.75 -8.92 -15.74
C LYS A 700 -1.46 -8.51 -14.29
N GLU A 701 -1.57 -7.23 -13.94
CA GLU A 701 -1.38 -6.77 -12.57
C GLU A 701 -2.61 -7.07 -11.71
N LYS A 702 -3.81 -7.01 -12.31
CA LYS A 702 -5.07 -7.43 -11.71
C LYS A 702 -5.13 -8.95 -11.44
N TYR A 703 -4.35 -9.75 -12.18
CA TYR A 703 -4.24 -11.22 -12.04
C TYR A 703 -3.83 -11.67 -10.64
N ASN A 704 -3.01 -10.90 -9.93
CA ASN A 704 -2.47 -11.37 -8.67
C ASN A 704 -3.50 -11.43 -7.52
N TYR A 705 -4.65 -10.74 -7.64
CA TYR A 705 -5.53 -10.54 -6.47
C TYR A 705 -7.05 -10.59 -6.71
N THR A 706 -7.57 -10.59 -7.95
CA THR A 706 -9.04 -10.45 -8.16
C THR A 706 -9.72 -11.30 -9.25
N ILE A 707 -8.98 -12.00 -10.12
CA ILE A 707 -9.56 -12.86 -11.19
C ILE A 707 -9.31 -14.33 -10.86
N TYR A 708 -10.38 -15.12 -10.73
CA TYR A 708 -10.32 -16.55 -10.39
C TYR A 708 -10.65 -17.45 -11.59
N GLU A 709 -10.24 -18.72 -11.56
CA GLU A 709 -10.47 -19.69 -12.66
C GLU A 709 -11.96 -19.82 -13.06
N GLN A 710 -12.87 -19.75 -12.09
CA GLN A 710 -14.31 -19.84 -12.32
C GLN A 710 -14.91 -18.58 -12.95
N ASP A 711 -14.23 -17.44 -12.85
CA ASP A 711 -14.74 -16.16 -13.35
C ASP A 711 -14.94 -16.20 -14.87
N LEU A 712 -15.70 -15.24 -15.36
CA LEU A 712 -15.86 -14.99 -16.79
C LEU A 712 -15.30 -13.61 -17.11
N MET A 713 -14.36 -13.56 -18.06
CA MET A 713 -13.94 -12.30 -18.68
C MET A 713 -14.60 -12.16 -20.05
N VAL A 714 -15.25 -11.02 -20.26
CA VAL A 714 -15.83 -10.63 -21.55
C VAL A 714 -15.10 -9.40 -22.06
N VAL A 715 -14.45 -9.53 -23.20
CA VAL A 715 -13.84 -8.41 -23.92
C VAL A 715 -14.75 -8.08 -25.08
N PHE A 716 -15.11 -6.81 -25.24
CA PHE A 716 -15.88 -6.33 -26.37
C PHE A 716 -15.08 -5.25 -27.08
N LEU A 717 -14.88 -5.38 -28.39
CA LEU A 717 -14.07 -4.47 -29.20
C LEU A 717 -14.91 -3.99 -30.38
N SER A 718 -15.14 -2.69 -30.51
CA SER A 718 -15.80 -2.09 -31.69
C SER A 718 -14.88 -1.05 -32.33
N SER A 719 -14.46 -1.29 -33.58
CA SER A 719 -13.48 -0.47 -34.32
C SER A 719 -13.38 -0.86 -35.79
N HIS A 720 -12.66 -0.07 -36.60
CA HIS A 720 -12.01 -0.58 -37.80
C HIS A 720 -10.98 -1.67 -37.49
N GLY A 721 -10.93 -2.67 -38.38
CA GLY A 721 -9.93 -3.73 -38.39
C GLY A 721 -9.30 -3.84 -39.78
N LYS A 722 -8.02 -4.22 -39.82
CA LYS A 722 -7.30 -4.46 -41.08
C LYS A 722 -6.27 -5.56 -40.92
N THR A 723 -6.11 -6.36 -41.97
CA THR A 723 -5.01 -7.32 -42.06
C THR A 723 -3.74 -6.65 -42.58
N VAL A 724 -2.67 -6.66 -41.80
CA VAL A 724 -1.34 -6.14 -42.15
C VAL A 724 -0.31 -7.25 -41.91
N ASN A 725 0.48 -7.60 -42.92
CA ASN A 725 1.47 -8.68 -42.85
C ASN A 725 0.91 -10.04 -42.39
N LYS A 726 -0.37 -10.33 -42.73
CA LYS A 726 -1.14 -11.52 -42.32
C LYS A 726 -1.66 -11.51 -40.88
N ASP A 727 -1.38 -10.45 -40.11
CA ASP A 727 -1.92 -10.26 -38.77
C ASP A 727 -3.09 -9.27 -38.80
N PHE A 728 -4.16 -9.56 -38.08
CA PHE A 728 -5.25 -8.61 -37.90
C PHE A 728 -4.88 -7.58 -36.86
N LYS A 729 -5.06 -6.32 -37.24
CA LYS A 729 -4.74 -5.18 -36.41
C LYS A 729 -5.95 -4.28 -36.28
N ILE A 730 -6.16 -3.81 -35.07
CA ILE A 730 -7.15 -2.78 -34.78
C ILE A 730 -6.49 -1.45 -35.11
N ILE A 731 -7.24 -0.61 -35.82
CA ILE A 731 -6.80 0.73 -36.22
C ILE A 731 -7.32 1.71 -35.16
N PRO A 732 -6.44 2.40 -34.40
CA PRO A 732 -6.85 3.53 -33.57
C PRO A 732 -7.03 4.81 -34.40
N THR A 733 -7.75 5.80 -33.86
CA THR A 733 -8.00 7.10 -34.53
C THR A 733 -6.73 7.80 -35.01
N ASP A 734 -5.63 7.67 -34.25
CA ASP A 734 -4.38 8.37 -34.50
C ASP A 734 -3.42 7.64 -35.44
N PHE A 735 -3.85 6.54 -36.06
CA PHE A 735 -3.09 5.85 -37.10
C PHE A 735 -2.66 6.80 -38.23
N GLY A 736 -3.53 7.72 -38.65
CA GLY A 736 -3.22 8.71 -39.69
C GLY A 736 -2.07 9.65 -39.35
N LEU A 737 -1.79 9.87 -38.05
CA LEU A 737 -0.74 10.77 -37.56
C LEU A 737 0.52 10.01 -37.14
N ALA A 738 0.37 8.83 -36.55
CA ALA A 738 1.43 8.10 -35.89
C ALA A 738 1.94 6.88 -36.68
N GLY A 739 1.23 6.46 -37.74
CA GLY A 739 1.60 5.35 -38.61
C GLY A 739 1.48 3.98 -37.94
N GLU A 740 2.17 2.97 -38.47
CA GLU A 740 1.98 1.56 -38.06
C GLU A 740 2.30 1.24 -36.59
N LYS A 741 3.03 2.11 -35.88
CA LYS A 741 3.45 1.87 -34.48
C LYS A 741 2.26 1.83 -33.49
N VAL A 742 1.16 2.51 -33.81
CA VAL A 742 -0.02 2.60 -32.93
C VAL A 742 -1.02 1.48 -33.17
N LEU A 743 -0.87 0.73 -34.26
CA LEU A 743 -1.73 -0.42 -34.54
C LEU A 743 -1.67 -1.39 -33.36
N VAL A 744 -2.85 -1.85 -32.91
CA VAL A 744 -2.97 -2.84 -31.85
C VAL A 744 -3.03 -4.21 -32.52
N ASP A 745 -2.00 -5.00 -32.28
CA ASP A 745 -1.88 -6.34 -32.82
C ASP A 745 -2.75 -7.30 -32.01
N TYR A 746 -3.76 -7.90 -32.65
CA TYR A 746 -4.69 -8.75 -31.92
C TYR A 746 -4.02 -9.93 -31.23
N GLN A 747 -2.98 -10.51 -31.83
CA GLN A 747 -2.29 -11.64 -31.23
C GLN A 747 -1.39 -11.19 -30.07
N ASN A 748 -0.48 -10.25 -30.34
CA ASN A 748 0.58 -9.89 -29.39
C ASN A 748 0.11 -8.93 -28.28
N ASP A 749 -0.76 -7.97 -28.64
CA ASP A 749 -1.20 -6.93 -27.70
C ASP A 749 -2.48 -7.32 -26.93
N ILE A 750 -3.25 -8.30 -27.42
CA ILE A 750 -4.52 -8.72 -26.80
C ILE A 750 -4.44 -10.17 -26.33
N ILE A 751 -4.32 -11.14 -27.26
CA ILE A 751 -4.38 -12.57 -26.90
C ILE A 751 -3.25 -12.94 -25.93
N GLU A 752 -2.00 -12.56 -26.20
CA GLU A 752 -0.88 -12.87 -25.28
C GLU A 752 -1.03 -12.23 -23.90
N GLN A 753 -1.76 -11.11 -23.78
CA GLN A 753 -2.03 -10.46 -22.49
C GLN A 753 -3.19 -11.12 -21.74
N LEU A 754 -4.17 -11.68 -22.47
CA LEU A 754 -5.28 -12.43 -21.91
C LEU A 754 -4.87 -13.85 -21.50
N ASN A 755 -3.98 -14.50 -22.25
CA ASN A 755 -3.58 -15.91 -22.03
C ASN A 755 -3.20 -16.23 -20.57
N PRO A 756 -2.41 -15.40 -19.85
CA PRO A 756 -2.06 -15.67 -18.46
C PRO A 756 -3.26 -15.69 -17.50
N LEU A 757 -4.39 -15.06 -17.84
CA LEU A 757 -5.56 -14.99 -16.96
C LEU A 757 -6.20 -16.38 -16.79
N PRO A 758 -6.58 -16.77 -15.56
CA PRO A 758 -6.91 -18.15 -15.24
C PRO A 758 -8.36 -18.49 -15.60
N CYS A 759 -9.19 -17.47 -15.77
CA CYS A 759 -10.62 -17.56 -16.05
C CYS A 759 -10.93 -17.96 -17.50
N ARG A 760 -12.21 -18.17 -17.81
CA ARG A 760 -12.68 -18.26 -19.20
C ARG A 760 -12.79 -16.86 -19.81
N LYS A 761 -12.34 -16.69 -21.06
CA LYS A 761 -12.34 -15.40 -21.77
C LYS A 761 -13.14 -15.48 -23.06
N ILE A 762 -14.08 -14.56 -23.25
CA ILE A 762 -14.87 -14.43 -24.47
C ILE A 762 -14.62 -13.05 -25.06
N VAL A 763 -14.12 -13.00 -26.28
CA VAL A 763 -13.82 -11.78 -27.02
C VAL A 763 -14.86 -11.59 -28.12
N PHE A 764 -15.62 -10.51 -28.05
CA PHE A 764 -16.53 -10.06 -29.09
C PHE A 764 -15.82 -8.99 -29.93
N ILE A 765 -15.75 -9.19 -31.24
CA ILE A 765 -15.12 -8.24 -32.16
C ILE A 765 -16.17 -7.73 -33.14
N ASP A 766 -16.55 -6.46 -33.00
CA ASP A 766 -17.35 -5.71 -33.95
C ASP A 766 -16.44 -4.88 -34.86
N ALA A 767 -15.88 -5.54 -35.88
CA ALA A 767 -14.97 -4.94 -36.85
C ALA A 767 -15.07 -5.61 -38.22
N CYS A 768 -14.85 -4.85 -39.29
CA CYS A 768 -14.77 -5.38 -40.66
C CYS A 768 -13.61 -6.39 -40.82
N HIS A 769 -13.82 -7.42 -41.65
CA HIS A 769 -12.83 -8.48 -41.93
C HIS A 769 -12.35 -9.29 -40.71
N SER A 770 -13.06 -9.20 -39.58
CA SER A 770 -12.72 -9.91 -38.33
C SER A 770 -12.75 -11.44 -38.47
N GLY A 771 -13.45 -12.00 -39.48
CA GLY A 771 -13.53 -13.45 -39.70
C GLY A 771 -12.50 -14.09 -40.66
N SER A 772 -11.37 -13.44 -40.99
CA SER A 772 -10.46 -13.82 -42.10
C SER A 772 -10.01 -15.31 -42.20
N PHE A 773 -10.07 -15.90 -43.40
CA PHE A 773 -9.67 -17.28 -43.76
C PHE A 773 -8.87 -17.34 -45.08
N GLU A 774 -7.84 -18.21 -45.19
CA GLU A 774 -7.28 -18.67 -46.49
C GLU A 774 -7.11 -20.21 -46.47
N ASN A 775 -7.50 -20.87 -47.57
CA ASN A 775 -7.51 -22.32 -47.77
C ASN A 775 -6.10 -22.96 -47.76
N ALA A 776 -5.94 -24.09 -47.06
CA ALA A 776 -4.91 -25.08 -47.37
C ALA A 776 -5.55 -26.47 -47.55
N THR A 777 -5.87 -26.80 -48.79
CA THR A 777 -6.20 -28.17 -49.21
C THR A 777 -4.95 -29.06 -49.12
N THR A 778 -5.06 -30.18 -48.42
CA THR A 778 -4.35 -31.47 -48.60
C THR A 778 -2.82 -31.45 -48.77
N ALA A 779 -2.09 -31.89 -47.73
CA ALA A 779 -0.81 -32.60 -47.90
C ALA A 779 -0.51 -33.47 -46.68
N SER A 780 -0.96 -34.73 -46.71
CA SER A 780 -0.32 -35.81 -45.95
C SER A 780 0.24 -36.81 -46.95
N ASN A 781 1.53 -36.70 -47.25
CA ASN A 781 2.44 -37.84 -47.16
C ASN A 781 3.90 -37.41 -47.34
N THR A 782 4.73 -38.05 -46.51
CA THR A 782 6.20 -38.18 -46.55
C THR A 782 7.07 -36.94 -46.24
N GLY A 783 7.57 -36.91 -45.00
CA GLY A 783 9.00 -37.12 -44.73
C GLY A 783 10.00 -36.02 -45.12
N PHE A 784 10.39 -35.25 -44.10
CA PHE A 784 11.69 -34.60 -43.87
C PHE A 784 12.25 -33.52 -44.81
N SER A 785 12.66 -32.44 -44.13
CA SER A 785 13.60 -31.36 -44.44
C SER A 785 13.28 -30.41 -45.60
N GLU A 786 12.78 -29.23 -45.26
CA GLU A 786 13.49 -27.97 -45.52
C GLU A 786 12.84 -26.83 -44.71
N ALA A 787 13.70 -25.99 -44.12
CA ALA A 787 13.31 -24.82 -43.37
C ALA A 787 12.76 -23.75 -44.33
N GLY A 788 11.55 -23.26 -44.04
CA GLY A 788 10.95 -22.11 -44.70
C GLY A 788 9.75 -22.45 -45.58
N ASN A 789 8.57 -22.67 -44.98
CA ASN A 789 7.27 -22.15 -45.43
C ASN A 789 6.10 -22.77 -44.65
N ALA A 790 5.01 -21.99 -44.53
CA ALA A 790 3.67 -22.32 -44.01
C ALA A 790 3.46 -22.27 -42.48
N ARG A 791 3.40 -21.05 -41.93
CA ARG A 791 2.42 -20.72 -40.88
C ARG A 791 1.52 -19.60 -41.41
N SER A 792 0.53 -19.98 -42.21
CA SER A 792 -0.66 -19.16 -42.46
C SER A 792 -1.67 -19.56 -41.39
N ALA A 793 -1.73 -18.83 -40.28
CA ALA A 793 -2.66 -19.10 -39.18
C ALA A 793 -3.62 -17.91 -39.04
N THR A 794 -4.90 -18.18 -39.27
CA THR A 794 -6.03 -17.25 -39.26
C THR A 794 -6.33 -16.70 -37.87
N LEU A 795 -7.07 -15.57 -37.78
CA LEU A 795 -7.48 -14.91 -36.52
C LEU A 795 -8.05 -15.90 -35.48
N ILE A 796 -8.84 -16.85 -35.98
CA ILE A 796 -9.54 -17.83 -35.15
C ILE A 796 -8.68 -19.05 -34.85
N ALA A 797 -7.78 -19.45 -35.75
CA ALA A 797 -6.78 -20.49 -35.45
C ALA A 797 -5.76 -20.05 -34.39
N LEU A 798 -5.48 -18.76 -34.26
CA LEU A 798 -4.57 -18.22 -33.25
C LEU A 798 -5.19 -18.15 -31.85
N SER A 799 -6.49 -17.87 -31.74
CA SER A 799 -7.22 -18.03 -30.47
C SER A 799 -7.36 -19.48 -30.02
N CYS A 800 -7.14 -20.47 -30.91
CA CYS A 800 -7.11 -21.89 -30.56
C CYS A 800 -5.79 -22.34 -29.89
N ALA A 801 -4.77 -21.48 -29.80
CA ALA A 801 -3.51 -21.84 -29.14
C ALA A 801 -3.62 -21.86 -27.59
N ASP A 802 -4.59 -21.15 -27.02
CA ASP A 802 -4.91 -21.14 -25.59
C ASP A 802 -6.21 -21.95 -25.33
N GLN A 803 -6.29 -22.68 -24.22
CA GLN A 803 -7.42 -23.56 -23.92
C GLN A 803 -8.68 -22.81 -23.43
N ASN A 804 -8.56 -21.53 -23.05
CA ASN A 804 -9.61 -20.79 -22.34
C ASN A 804 -10.05 -19.46 -22.98
N THR A 805 -9.56 -19.09 -24.17
CA THR A 805 -9.90 -17.83 -24.86
C THR A 805 -10.67 -18.09 -26.15
N TYR A 806 -11.82 -17.45 -26.32
CA TYR A 806 -12.75 -17.71 -27.43
C TYR A 806 -13.15 -16.42 -28.11
N THR A 807 -13.11 -16.38 -29.44
CA THR A 807 -13.40 -15.16 -30.21
C THR A 807 -14.67 -15.32 -31.02
N LEU A 808 -15.60 -14.38 -30.88
CA LEU A 808 -16.80 -14.22 -31.67
C LEU A 808 -16.70 -12.95 -32.52
N ALA A 809 -16.50 -13.12 -33.81
CA ALA A 809 -16.41 -12.05 -34.78
C ALA A 809 -17.81 -11.64 -35.27
N SER A 810 -17.99 -10.36 -35.59
CA SER A 810 -19.24 -9.78 -36.08
C SER A 810 -19.59 -10.16 -37.52
N CYS A 811 -18.59 -10.53 -38.32
CA CYS A 811 -18.73 -10.88 -39.73
C CYS A 811 -17.76 -11.99 -40.14
N ARG A 812 -18.05 -12.68 -41.25
CA ARG A 812 -17.09 -13.59 -41.89
C ARG A 812 -15.97 -12.80 -42.59
N ALA A 813 -14.89 -13.48 -42.97
CA ALA A 813 -13.74 -12.93 -43.70
C ALA A 813 -14.10 -11.95 -44.82
N GLU A 814 -15.05 -12.37 -45.66
CA GLU A 814 -15.46 -11.71 -46.91
C GLU A 814 -16.62 -10.73 -46.70
N GLU A 815 -17.08 -10.56 -45.46
CA GLU A 815 -18.22 -9.73 -45.12
C GLU A 815 -17.76 -8.47 -44.38
N SER A 816 -18.58 -7.42 -44.47
CA SER A 816 -18.37 -6.17 -43.74
C SER A 816 -19.33 -6.08 -42.56
N SER A 817 -18.91 -5.38 -41.52
CA SER A 817 -19.82 -5.00 -40.43
C SER A 817 -20.64 -3.78 -40.87
N TRP A 818 -21.91 -3.73 -40.48
CA TRP A 818 -22.85 -2.68 -40.89
C TRP A 818 -23.34 -1.83 -39.71
N GLU A 819 -23.55 -0.54 -39.98
CA GLU A 819 -24.17 0.42 -39.09
C GLU A 819 -25.41 1.08 -39.75
N ASP A 820 -26.38 1.50 -38.94
CA ASP A 820 -27.53 2.30 -39.39
C ASP A 820 -28.02 3.25 -38.28
N GLU A 821 -28.34 4.48 -38.65
CA GLU A 821 -28.83 5.50 -37.71
C GLU A 821 -30.13 5.08 -37.01
N LYS A 822 -30.97 4.26 -37.65
CA LYS A 822 -32.20 3.75 -37.03
C LYS A 822 -31.93 2.71 -35.95
N TRP A 823 -30.83 1.97 -36.05
CA TRP A 823 -30.40 1.02 -35.03
C TRP A 823 -29.70 1.74 -33.87
N GLY A 824 -29.01 2.83 -34.20
CA GLY A 824 -28.25 3.65 -33.26
C GLY A 824 -27.05 2.93 -32.66
N ASN A 825 -26.61 1.82 -33.29
CA ASN A 825 -25.53 0.91 -32.90
C ASN A 825 -25.12 0.10 -34.17
N GLY A 826 -23.98 -0.58 -34.15
CA GLY A 826 -23.63 -1.61 -35.14
C GLY A 826 -24.66 -2.74 -35.17
N ALA A 827 -24.89 -3.37 -36.33
CA ALA A 827 -25.90 -4.42 -36.48
C ALA A 827 -25.67 -5.60 -35.52
N PHE A 828 -24.40 -5.99 -35.35
CA PHE A 828 -23.97 -7.04 -34.43
C PHE A 828 -24.24 -6.64 -32.97
N THR A 829 -23.75 -5.48 -32.55
CA THR A 829 -23.97 -4.96 -31.20
C THR A 829 -25.44 -4.78 -30.87
N LYS A 830 -26.24 -4.23 -31.80
CA LYS A 830 -27.68 -4.07 -31.63
C LYS A 830 -28.39 -5.41 -31.45
N ALA A 831 -28.01 -6.43 -32.21
CA ALA A 831 -28.57 -7.77 -32.06
C ALA A 831 -28.21 -8.38 -30.69
N ILE A 832 -26.97 -8.23 -30.23
CA ILE A 832 -26.54 -8.72 -28.90
C ILE A 832 -27.35 -8.04 -27.78
N ILE A 833 -27.48 -6.71 -27.81
CA ILE A 833 -28.25 -5.96 -26.81
C ILE A 833 -29.73 -6.39 -26.84
N GLY A 834 -30.30 -6.59 -28.04
CA GLY A 834 -31.65 -7.12 -28.19
C GLY A 834 -31.81 -8.50 -27.54
N ALA A 835 -30.81 -9.37 -27.68
CA ALA A 835 -30.82 -10.68 -27.02
C ALA A 835 -30.83 -10.55 -25.49
N PHE A 836 -30.00 -9.67 -24.91
CA PHE A 836 -29.98 -9.39 -23.47
C PHE A 836 -31.30 -8.78 -22.94
N GLN A 837 -32.07 -8.14 -23.82
CA GLN A 837 -33.40 -7.59 -23.53
C GLN A 837 -34.53 -8.59 -23.83
N ASN A 838 -34.20 -9.85 -24.16
CA ASN A 838 -35.13 -10.88 -24.57
C ASN A 838 -36.02 -10.47 -25.77
N GLU A 839 -35.49 -9.66 -26.69
CA GLU A 839 -36.22 -9.13 -27.84
C GLU A 839 -36.57 -10.25 -28.83
N LYS A 840 -37.86 -10.41 -29.13
CA LYS A 840 -38.32 -11.34 -30.18
C LYS A 840 -38.35 -10.66 -31.54
N PHE A 841 -38.10 -11.42 -32.60
CA PHE A 841 -38.29 -10.95 -33.96
C PHE A 841 -38.91 -12.01 -34.86
N LYS A 842 -39.33 -11.59 -36.04
CA LYS A 842 -39.87 -12.48 -37.07
C LYS A 842 -39.01 -12.43 -38.33
N ASP A 843 -38.63 -13.59 -38.84
CA ASP A 843 -37.99 -13.75 -40.14
C ASP A 843 -38.79 -14.72 -41.03
N ALA A 844 -38.16 -15.22 -42.10
CA ALA A 844 -38.79 -16.13 -43.05
C ALA A 844 -39.19 -17.49 -42.44
N GLU A 845 -38.58 -17.86 -41.30
CA GLU A 845 -38.81 -19.15 -40.63
C GLU A 845 -39.81 -19.03 -39.46
N GLY A 846 -40.19 -17.81 -39.07
CA GLY A 846 -41.22 -17.56 -38.06
C GLY A 846 -40.79 -16.57 -36.98
N GLU A 847 -41.53 -16.55 -35.86
CA GLU A 847 -41.12 -15.82 -34.66
C GLU A 847 -39.98 -16.56 -33.97
N PHE A 848 -38.93 -15.83 -33.58
CA PHE A 848 -37.75 -16.35 -32.94
C PHE A 848 -37.45 -15.55 -31.66
N SER A 849 -37.05 -16.25 -30.60
CA SER A 849 -36.73 -15.67 -29.28
C SER A 849 -35.27 -16.00 -28.91
N PRO A 850 -34.58 -15.10 -28.18
CA PRO A 850 -33.16 -15.27 -27.89
C PRO A 850 -32.85 -16.32 -26.83
N ALA A 851 -33.67 -16.47 -25.79
CA ALA A 851 -33.45 -17.44 -24.71
C ALA A 851 -34.58 -18.49 -24.65
N GLU A 852 -34.26 -19.70 -24.18
CA GLU A 852 -35.24 -20.71 -23.78
C GLU A 852 -36.07 -20.26 -22.55
N LYS A 853 -37.00 -21.11 -22.07
CA LYS A 853 -37.95 -20.76 -20.99
C LYS A 853 -37.32 -20.59 -19.59
N ASP A 854 -36.02 -20.84 -19.44
CA ASP A 854 -35.30 -20.81 -18.16
C ASP A 854 -34.78 -19.41 -17.78
N GLY A 855 -34.88 -18.43 -18.68
CA GLY A 855 -34.46 -17.05 -18.44
C GLY A 855 -32.94 -16.84 -18.46
N ILE A 856 -32.18 -17.83 -18.91
CA ILE A 856 -30.72 -17.74 -19.02
C ILE A 856 -30.33 -17.74 -20.50
N LEU A 857 -29.56 -16.75 -20.91
CA LEU A 857 -28.99 -16.69 -22.25
C LEU A 857 -27.58 -17.28 -22.25
N THR A 858 -27.38 -18.34 -23.03
CA THR A 858 -26.07 -18.97 -23.27
C THR A 858 -25.37 -18.41 -24.51
N ILE A 859 -24.07 -18.66 -24.65
CA ILE A 859 -23.32 -18.26 -25.87
C ILE A 859 -23.86 -18.93 -27.13
N GLY A 860 -24.32 -20.19 -27.04
CA GLY A 860 -24.90 -20.91 -28.18
C GLY A 860 -26.20 -20.27 -28.65
N GLU A 861 -27.09 -19.95 -27.71
CA GLU A 861 -28.34 -19.25 -27.98
C GLU A 861 -28.09 -17.84 -28.52
N LEU A 862 -27.16 -17.09 -27.90
CA LEU A 862 -26.76 -15.78 -28.39
C LEU A 862 -26.23 -15.85 -29.82
N TYR A 863 -25.34 -16.79 -30.12
CA TYR A 863 -24.79 -16.98 -31.47
C TYR A 863 -25.87 -17.33 -32.50
N HIS A 864 -26.81 -18.22 -32.14
CA HIS A 864 -27.91 -18.59 -33.03
C HIS A 864 -28.86 -17.41 -33.27
N TYR A 865 -29.19 -16.66 -32.22
CA TYR A 865 -30.03 -15.48 -32.28
C TYR A 865 -29.42 -14.39 -33.17
N ILE A 866 -28.17 -13.98 -32.91
CA ILE A 866 -27.52 -12.94 -33.71
C ILE A 866 -27.31 -13.40 -35.16
N GLY A 867 -27.09 -14.70 -35.39
CA GLY A 867 -26.95 -15.30 -36.73
C GLY A 867 -28.19 -15.18 -37.60
N ARG A 868 -29.38 -15.10 -37.01
CA ARG A 868 -30.65 -14.86 -37.71
C ARG A 868 -31.07 -13.39 -37.69
N ARG A 869 -30.85 -12.72 -36.55
CA ARG A 869 -31.26 -11.33 -36.32
C ARG A 869 -30.50 -10.34 -37.20
N VAL A 870 -29.18 -10.49 -37.34
CA VAL A 870 -28.36 -9.57 -38.14
C VAL A 870 -28.79 -9.59 -39.62
N PRO A 871 -28.87 -10.74 -40.32
CA PRO A 871 -29.36 -10.77 -41.70
C PRO A 871 -30.77 -10.19 -41.87
N GLN A 872 -31.67 -10.48 -40.93
CA GLN A 872 -33.03 -9.94 -40.94
C GLN A 872 -33.05 -8.41 -40.82
N MET A 873 -32.21 -7.84 -39.95
CA MET A 873 -32.09 -6.39 -39.78
C MET A 873 -31.55 -5.72 -41.05
N LEU A 874 -30.53 -6.30 -41.69
CA LEU A 874 -29.97 -5.80 -42.95
C LEU A 874 -31.02 -5.77 -44.06
N LEU A 875 -31.78 -6.86 -44.20
CA LEU A 875 -32.88 -6.96 -45.17
C LEU A 875 -33.96 -5.91 -44.90
N ALA A 876 -34.37 -5.73 -43.64
CA ALA A 876 -35.37 -4.75 -43.25
C ALA A 876 -34.91 -3.30 -43.47
N ALA A 877 -33.61 -3.04 -43.39
CA ALA A 877 -33.00 -1.74 -43.69
C ALA A 877 -32.67 -1.55 -45.18
N GLY A 878 -32.93 -2.55 -46.04
CA GLY A 878 -32.68 -2.48 -47.48
C GLY A 878 -31.19 -2.47 -47.86
N LYS A 879 -30.31 -2.97 -46.99
CA LYS A 879 -28.85 -3.07 -47.26
C LYS A 879 -28.60 -4.21 -48.26
N GLN A 880 -27.69 -4.00 -49.22
CA GLN A 880 -27.40 -4.94 -50.32
C GLN A 880 -26.25 -5.93 -50.03
N GLY A 881 -25.73 -5.98 -48.80
CA GLY A 881 -24.66 -6.89 -48.39
C GLY A 881 -25.11 -7.92 -47.36
N SER A 882 -24.19 -8.80 -46.95
CA SER A 882 -24.41 -9.78 -45.89
C SER A 882 -23.50 -9.51 -44.70
N GLN A 883 -23.97 -9.91 -43.52
CA GLN A 883 -23.20 -9.95 -42.29
C GLN A 883 -23.68 -11.12 -41.46
N HIS A 884 -22.78 -12.04 -41.15
CA HIS A 884 -23.04 -13.18 -40.30
C HIS A 884 -21.96 -13.28 -39.23
N PRO A 885 -22.35 -13.47 -37.95
CA PRO A 885 -21.39 -13.71 -36.89
C PRO A 885 -20.52 -14.93 -37.24
N TYR A 886 -19.29 -14.95 -36.74
CA TYR A 886 -18.39 -16.07 -36.96
C TYR A 886 -17.64 -16.47 -35.70
N ILE A 887 -17.70 -17.76 -35.40
CA ILE A 887 -16.87 -18.49 -34.44
C ILE A 887 -16.63 -19.88 -35.05
N SER A 888 -15.44 -20.46 -34.82
CA SER A 888 -15.19 -21.82 -35.33
C SER A 888 -16.11 -22.83 -34.64
N GLN A 889 -16.46 -23.91 -35.34
CA GLN A 889 -17.28 -24.98 -34.77
C GLN A 889 -16.61 -25.60 -33.53
N GLU A 890 -15.28 -25.77 -33.55
CA GLU A 890 -14.52 -26.28 -32.42
C GLU A 890 -14.65 -25.39 -31.17
N GLN A 891 -14.53 -24.07 -31.33
CA GLN A 891 -14.70 -23.14 -30.22
C GLN A 891 -16.16 -23.09 -29.76
N LEU A 892 -17.11 -23.03 -30.68
CA LEU A 892 -18.54 -23.00 -30.36
C LEU A 892 -18.94 -24.22 -29.54
N ASP A 893 -18.46 -25.41 -29.89
CA ASP A 893 -18.75 -26.63 -29.12
C ASP A 893 -18.19 -26.58 -27.69
N LYS A 894 -17.11 -25.84 -27.44
CA LYS A 894 -16.53 -25.61 -26.10
C LYS A 894 -17.29 -24.55 -25.29
N VAL A 895 -17.88 -23.54 -25.93
CA VAL A 895 -18.50 -22.39 -25.22
C VAL A 895 -20.02 -22.33 -25.26
N LYS A 896 -20.70 -23.08 -26.13
CA LYS A 896 -22.14 -22.94 -26.38
C LYS A 896 -23.01 -23.03 -25.12
N GLY A 897 -22.59 -23.79 -24.11
CA GLY A 897 -23.31 -23.95 -22.84
C GLY A 897 -22.94 -22.95 -21.75
N ILE A 898 -22.04 -21.99 -22.00
CA ILE A 898 -21.68 -20.96 -21.03
C ILE A 898 -22.84 -19.97 -20.92
N ALA A 899 -23.45 -19.87 -19.73
CA ALA A 899 -24.40 -18.82 -19.40
C ALA A 899 -23.68 -17.46 -19.41
N VAL A 900 -24.21 -16.51 -20.16
CA VAL A 900 -23.61 -15.17 -20.30
C VAL A 900 -24.48 -14.09 -19.65
N PHE A 901 -25.80 -14.27 -19.62
CA PHE A 901 -26.74 -13.25 -19.15
C PHE A 901 -28.04 -13.84 -18.61
N GLU A 902 -28.55 -13.34 -17.49
CA GLU A 902 -29.90 -13.66 -17.00
C GLU A 902 -30.87 -12.59 -17.51
N VAL A 903 -31.79 -13.01 -18.38
CA VAL A 903 -32.82 -12.12 -18.93
C VAL A 903 -33.93 -11.92 -17.90
N LYS A 904 -34.39 -10.67 -17.76
CA LYS A 904 -35.46 -10.31 -16.82
C LYS A 904 -36.85 -10.44 -17.42
#